data_AF-A0A6A2VD97-F1
#
_entry.id   AF-A0A6A2VD97-F1
#
_cell.length_a   1.000
_cell.length_b   1.000
_cell.length_c   1.000
_cell.angle_alpha   90.00
_cell.angle_beta   90.00
_cell.angle_gamma   90.00
#
_symmetry.space_group_name_H-M   'P 1'
#
loop_
_entity.id
_entity.type
_entity.pdbx_description
1 polymer ?
#
loop_
_entity_poly.entity_id
_entity_poly.type
_entity_poly.pdbx_seq_one_letter_code
_entity_poly.pdbx_strand_id
1 'polypeptide(L)'
;MADKKDLSEAQSYSRRRLVTAFTSGIPDGVELTPKNNRTPVLVGVGLTIIAILASMFYGTVSPSLPADWENNKLIVAKDSAARYVSADGTLHPVINAVSARLLIPSSDFEVITVADNQLDNIPIGSTIGILGAPDSLPEQGSLITGSISSCTSTAGTDTTVSNTNAPARTSREAVRVTVDDTDYLVTGSHRYRLPSEPSLRDAYLRAFGMSQTASMSASAQWINLFERGDNLEPITVAGEGKPISVHGVNVTVGGVVAQQGDSQHHMYVVMPDGSLSMLNDLTYNLYVIGKSEQLAQPQTLNAADFQYFSNSSEPAIPDTWPTTTLSFKQDLSSACATYPLHRSKKADASQVRLTVTAGRTKRANGKRTDTVTITDGTGALVRAAIGNSNQGTVFAIDSTGTAYPIPQATEEILKRLGYTTQDVRNIPRAWIDVFPQGVQLTTTAAGSAPHTMTTTDGMAVDAAMADSQGQCQAGVENYITRQPWTTTLFDYDTLHRQATGKGVTVAVIDSGVDANNPHLSKAVVPGVSFLDGDTSNGMEDIYSHGTAVAGIIAAGNVPGSSIQGLAPDATILPIRVFESIREQDGRQTGAPSMETVSKAIIAAVDHHAQIINISLSDTQDIAPMREAVQYAQSHGSLIVASAGNRLTSTSTKDGARYPAAYPDVLGVTALNTDLEVTEDSVHGSQVDVAAPGMMTASTIPGGVDCVFATDVSSTSFATAYVSAEAALIAQQYPDETPAQWKQRILVSANRPDSDLRDNTIGWGIMDPLNALTLSLSDGIRGPHADGTVPVRQHAEDAGHTLVLHAHHDTDAGIRLFAGIITIIVCCVCAVAWLLALRRRAIPQREIVAPTREESR
;
A
#
# COMPACT_ATOMS: atom_id res chain seq x y z
N MET A 1 11.70 -46.59 69.95
CA MET A 1 12.67 -47.27 69.06
C MET A 1 12.32 -48.74 69.10
N ALA A 2 11.75 -49.28 68.02
CA ALA A 2 11.46 -50.72 67.94
C ALA A 2 12.77 -51.49 67.86
N ASP A 3 12.91 -52.53 68.68
CA ASP A 3 14.10 -53.38 68.74
C ASP A 3 14.19 -54.24 67.46
N LYS A 4 15.39 -54.67 67.06
CA LYS A 4 15.62 -55.49 65.85
C LYS A 4 14.80 -56.78 65.85
N LYS A 5 14.38 -57.25 67.04
CA LYS A 5 13.51 -58.40 67.21
C LYS A 5 12.07 -58.15 66.71
N ASP A 6 11.51 -56.96 66.94
CA ASP A 6 10.15 -56.62 66.51
C ASP A 6 10.03 -56.51 64.98
N LEU A 7 11.08 -56.02 64.32
CA LEU A 7 11.17 -55.98 62.85
C LEU A 7 11.25 -57.38 62.21
N SER A 8 11.94 -58.32 62.87
CA SER A 8 12.03 -59.71 62.42
C SER A 8 10.70 -60.45 62.59
N GLU A 9 10.02 -60.28 63.72
CA GLU A 9 8.73 -60.90 63.97
C GLU A 9 7.65 -60.36 63.02
N ALA A 10 7.64 -59.05 62.73
CA ALA A 10 6.71 -58.44 61.77
C ALA A 10 6.91 -58.96 60.33
N GLN A 11 8.16 -59.14 59.87
CA GLN A 11 8.43 -59.73 58.56
C GLN A 11 8.05 -61.22 58.49
N SER A 12 8.27 -61.99 59.55
CA SER A 12 7.87 -63.40 59.63
C SER A 12 6.35 -63.58 59.61
N TYR A 13 5.61 -62.66 60.24
CA TYR A 13 4.15 -62.64 60.29
C TYR A 13 3.55 -62.32 58.90
N SER A 14 4.10 -61.32 58.19
CA SER A 14 3.66 -60.98 56.83
C SER A 14 3.89 -62.13 55.85
N ARG A 15 5.03 -62.82 55.95
CA ARG A 15 5.35 -63.96 55.07
C ARG A 15 4.45 -65.18 55.32
N ARG A 16 4.12 -65.48 56.58
CA ARG A 16 3.16 -66.56 56.92
C ARG A 16 1.76 -66.22 56.43
N ARG A 17 1.34 -64.96 56.51
CA ARG A 17 0.02 -64.52 56.06
C ARG A 17 -0.17 -64.63 54.54
N LEU A 18 0.87 -64.36 53.75
CA LEU A 18 0.85 -64.53 52.30
C LEU A 18 0.83 -66.01 51.87
N VAL A 19 1.50 -66.91 52.61
CA VAL A 19 1.47 -68.35 52.30
C VAL A 19 0.13 -68.97 52.67
N THR A 20 -0.48 -68.58 53.80
CA THR A 20 -1.82 -69.07 54.18
C THR A 20 -2.91 -68.59 53.23
N ALA A 21 -2.84 -67.35 52.74
CA ALA A 21 -3.79 -66.85 51.73
C ALA A 21 -3.73 -67.61 50.39
N PHE A 22 -2.60 -68.27 50.08
CA PHE A 22 -2.44 -69.07 48.86
C PHE A 22 -2.66 -70.58 49.06
N THR A 23 -2.75 -71.08 50.30
CA THR A 23 -2.86 -72.54 50.57
C THR A 23 -4.06 -72.97 51.41
N SER A 24 -4.85 -72.06 52.00
CA SER A 24 -6.14 -72.43 52.60
C SER A 24 -7.30 -72.11 51.65
N GLY A 25 -7.71 -73.10 50.85
CA GLY A 25 -8.99 -73.06 50.15
C GLY A 25 -10.13 -72.88 51.15
N ILE A 26 -11.10 -72.03 50.84
CA ILE A 26 -12.32 -71.89 51.64
C ILE A 26 -13.20 -73.12 51.38
N PRO A 27 -13.45 -73.95 52.41
CA PRO A 27 -14.40 -75.05 52.34
C PRO A 27 -15.70 -74.59 53.01
N ASP A 28 -16.63 -74.08 52.21
CA ASP A 28 -18.07 -74.03 52.55
C ASP A 28 -18.89 -73.88 51.27
N GLY A 29 -18.85 -74.95 50.46
CA GLY A 29 -19.98 -75.88 50.35
C GLY A 29 -21.41 -75.36 50.20
N VAL A 30 -21.64 -74.12 49.77
CA VAL A 30 -22.93 -73.74 49.17
C VAL A 30 -22.74 -73.79 47.67
N GLU A 31 -23.35 -74.79 47.03
CA GLU A 31 -23.51 -74.82 45.59
C GLU A 31 -24.26 -73.55 45.15
N LEU A 32 -23.51 -72.55 44.70
CA LEU A 32 -24.04 -71.53 43.82
C LEU A 32 -24.40 -72.29 42.54
N THR A 33 -25.69 -72.63 42.39
CA THR A 33 -26.27 -72.99 41.09
C THR A 33 -25.64 -72.11 40.02
N PRO A 34 -25.08 -72.65 38.93
CA PRO A 34 -24.34 -71.86 37.96
C PRO A 34 -25.29 -70.78 37.45
N LYS A 35 -25.11 -69.53 37.90
CA LYS A 35 -25.80 -68.39 37.31
C LYS A 35 -25.38 -68.44 35.87
N ASN A 36 -26.34 -68.74 35.00
CA ASN A 36 -26.12 -69.04 33.60
C ASN A 36 -25.27 -67.90 33.00
N ASN A 37 -23.96 -68.14 32.86
CA ASN A 37 -23.01 -67.11 32.43
C ASN A 37 -23.25 -66.70 30.97
N ARG A 38 -24.28 -67.30 30.33
CA ARG A 38 -24.87 -66.86 29.09
C ARG A 38 -25.19 -65.37 29.09
N THR A 39 -25.65 -64.74 30.17
CA THR A 39 -26.01 -63.31 30.10
C THR A 39 -24.79 -62.39 29.90
N PRO A 40 -23.73 -62.43 30.73
CA PRO A 40 -22.53 -61.63 30.47
C PRO A 40 -21.77 -62.07 29.21
N VAL A 41 -21.81 -63.36 28.84
CA VAL A 41 -21.22 -63.84 27.57
C VAL A 41 -22.03 -63.39 26.35
N LEU A 42 -23.37 -63.41 26.40
CA LEU A 42 -24.25 -62.89 25.33
C LEU A 42 -24.18 -61.37 25.23
N VAL A 43 -24.03 -60.67 26.36
CA VAL A 43 -23.82 -59.21 26.37
C VAL A 43 -22.44 -58.88 25.84
N GLY A 44 -21.41 -59.64 26.21
CA GLY A 44 -20.05 -59.48 25.68
C GLY A 44 -19.97 -59.80 24.19
N VAL A 45 -20.52 -60.93 23.75
CA VAL A 45 -20.62 -61.31 22.33
C VAL A 45 -21.50 -60.32 21.57
N GLY A 46 -22.60 -59.86 22.16
CA GLY A 46 -23.47 -58.82 21.58
C GLY A 46 -22.74 -57.50 21.40
N LEU A 47 -22.01 -57.02 22.41
CA LEU A 47 -21.16 -55.81 22.32
C LEU A 47 -20.02 -55.99 21.32
N THR A 48 -19.43 -57.19 21.24
CA THR A 48 -18.36 -57.47 20.27
C THR A 48 -18.92 -57.50 18.85
N ILE A 49 -20.09 -58.10 18.64
CA ILE A 49 -20.79 -58.09 17.36
C ILE A 49 -21.21 -56.66 17.01
N ILE A 50 -21.73 -55.87 17.94
CA ILE A 50 -22.06 -54.46 17.71
C ILE A 50 -20.79 -53.65 17.41
N ALA A 51 -19.67 -53.89 18.09
CA ALA A 51 -18.41 -53.21 17.81
C ALA A 51 -17.81 -53.64 16.45
N ILE A 52 -17.92 -54.91 16.07
CA ILE A 52 -17.52 -55.41 14.75
C ILE A 52 -18.44 -54.84 13.67
N LEU A 53 -19.75 -54.85 13.87
CA LEU A 53 -20.73 -54.27 12.94
C LEU A 53 -20.54 -52.76 12.84
N ALA A 54 -20.30 -52.07 13.95
CA ALA A 54 -19.98 -50.65 13.98
C ALA A 54 -18.65 -50.38 13.27
N SER A 55 -17.63 -51.21 13.44
CA SER A 55 -16.33 -51.06 12.75
C SER A 55 -16.43 -51.37 11.25
N MET A 56 -17.22 -52.39 10.89
CA MET A 56 -17.52 -52.74 9.49
C MET A 56 -18.35 -51.65 8.81
N PHE A 57 -19.31 -51.03 9.53
CA PHE A 57 -20.05 -49.87 9.03
C PHE A 57 -19.21 -48.58 9.03
N TYR A 58 -18.31 -48.41 10.00
CA TYR A 58 -17.43 -47.24 10.07
C TYR A 58 -16.43 -47.23 8.91
N GLY A 59 -15.99 -48.41 8.45
CA GLY A 59 -15.15 -48.54 7.26
C GLY A 59 -15.90 -48.35 5.92
N THR A 60 -17.23 -48.49 5.90
CA THR A 60 -18.06 -48.26 4.69
C THR A 60 -18.69 -46.87 4.63
N VAL A 61 -18.59 -46.08 5.69
CA VAL A 61 -18.95 -44.65 5.71
C VAL A 61 -17.68 -43.82 5.51
N SER A 62 -16.99 -44.04 4.39
CA SER A 62 -16.11 -43.00 3.87
C SER A 62 -17.04 -41.95 3.22
N PRO A 63 -16.94 -40.65 3.59
CA PRO A 63 -17.73 -39.63 2.92
C PRO A 63 -17.47 -39.70 1.41
N SER A 64 -18.53 -40.01 0.66
CA SER A 64 -18.54 -39.88 -0.79
C SER A 64 -18.80 -38.43 -1.15
N LEU A 65 -18.45 -38.03 -2.37
CA LEU A 65 -18.76 -36.68 -2.86
C LEU A 65 -20.28 -36.45 -2.77
N PRO A 66 -20.74 -35.35 -2.14
CA PRO A 66 -22.15 -35.04 -2.03
C PRO A 66 -22.75 -34.73 -3.41
N ALA A 67 -24.07 -34.85 -3.57
CA ALA A 67 -24.72 -34.73 -4.88
C ALA A 67 -24.51 -33.37 -5.59
N ASP A 68 -24.11 -32.34 -4.86
CA ASP A 68 -23.83 -30.97 -5.31
C ASP A 68 -22.33 -30.65 -5.39
N TRP A 69 -21.45 -31.67 -5.41
CA TRP A 69 -19.99 -31.47 -5.40
C TRP A 69 -19.45 -30.69 -6.60
N GLU A 70 -20.19 -30.64 -7.71
CA GLU A 70 -19.76 -30.16 -9.02
C GLU A 70 -19.38 -28.68 -9.05
N ASN A 71 -19.80 -27.88 -8.06
CA ASN A 71 -19.55 -26.44 -8.01
C ASN A 71 -19.29 -25.93 -6.59
N ASN A 72 -18.43 -24.92 -6.46
CA ASN A 72 -18.22 -24.13 -5.25
C ASN A 72 -17.74 -24.92 -4.02
N LYS A 73 -17.07 -26.07 -4.19
CA LYS A 73 -16.52 -26.86 -3.07
C LYS A 73 -15.00 -26.85 -3.05
N LEU A 74 -14.43 -26.82 -1.84
CA LEU A 74 -13.02 -27.12 -1.63
C LEU A 74 -12.90 -28.60 -1.28
N ILE A 75 -12.42 -29.40 -2.22
CA ILE A 75 -12.26 -30.84 -2.04
C ILE A 75 -10.80 -31.14 -1.67
N VAL A 76 -10.59 -31.91 -0.60
CA VAL A 76 -9.29 -32.32 -0.11
C VAL A 76 -9.18 -33.83 -0.20
N ALA A 77 -8.23 -34.31 -0.99
CA ALA A 77 -7.91 -35.73 -1.09
C ALA A 77 -7.23 -36.19 0.20
N LYS A 78 -7.72 -37.27 0.81
CA LYS A 78 -7.34 -37.70 2.16
C LYS A 78 -5.91 -38.21 2.25
N ASP A 79 -5.44 -38.95 1.25
CA ASP A 79 -4.15 -39.64 1.26
C ASP A 79 -3.06 -38.77 0.63
N SER A 80 -3.33 -38.08 -0.49
CA SER A 80 -2.37 -37.16 -1.11
C SER A 80 -2.34 -35.76 -0.50
N ALA A 81 -3.35 -35.38 0.29
CA ALA A 81 -3.59 -34.01 0.76
C ALA A 81 -3.73 -32.98 -0.38
N ALA A 82 -3.93 -33.43 -1.62
CA ALA A 82 -4.17 -32.56 -2.76
C ALA A 82 -5.49 -31.80 -2.58
N ARG A 83 -5.47 -30.50 -2.90
CA ARG A 83 -6.61 -29.59 -2.74
C ARG A 83 -7.14 -29.21 -4.11
N TYR A 84 -8.46 -29.22 -4.27
CA TYR A 84 -9.14 -28.90 -5.50
C TYR A 84 -10.30 -27.94 -5.25
N VAL A 85 -10.51 -26.99 -6.16
CA VAL A 85 -11.76 -26.23 -6.24
C VAL A 85 -12.62 -26.84 -7.33
N SER A 86 -13.89 -27.15 -7.03
CA SER A 86 -14.82 -27.67 -8.04
C SER A 86 -15.54 -26.53 -8.79
N ALA A 87 -15.58 -26.65 -10.11
CA ALA A 87 -16.33 -25.77 -10.99
C ALA A 87 -16.80 -26.57 -12.22
N ASP A 88 -18.09 -26.49 -12.55
CA ASP A 88 -18.70 -27.15 -13.70
C ASP A 88 -18.36 -28.65 -13.82
N GLY A 89 -18.34 -29.36 -12.69
CA GLY A 89 -18.02 -30.79 -12.65
C GLY A 89 -16.55 -31.13 -12.91
N THR A 90 -15.66 -30.13 -12.90
CA THR A 90 -14.22 -30.26 -13.06
C THR A 90 -13.50 -29.87 -11.76
N LEU A 91 -12.45 -30.62 -11.40
CA LEU A 91 -11.60 -30.34 -10.24
C LEU A 91 -10.36 -29.57 -10.68
N HIS A 92 -10.19 -28.36 -10.17
CA HIS A 92 -9.01 -27.54 -10.41
C HIS A 92 -8.06 -27.62 -9.23
N PRO A 93 -6.83 -28.16 -9.39
CA PRO A 93 -5.83 -28.15 -8.32
C PRO A 93 -5.57 -26.72 -7.86
N VAL A 94 -5.57 -26.48 -6.55
CA VAL A 94 -5.36 -25.13 -5.99
C VAL A 94 -4.12 -25.08 -5.10
N ILE A 95 -3.25 -24.10 -5.34
CA ILE A 95 -1.92 -24.08 -4.71
C ILE A 95 -1.89 -23.61 -3.25
N ASN A 96 -2.93 -22.89 -2.78
CA ASN A 96 -3.07 -22.52 -1.37
C ASN A 96 -4.54 -22.34 -0.97
N ALA A 97 -4.83 -22.48 0.32
CA ALA A 97 -6.21 -22.42 0.80
C ALA A 97 -6.82 -21.01 0.72
N VAL A 98 -6.00 -19.95 0.77
CA VAL A 98 -6.46 -18.56 0.59
C VAL A 98 -7.02 -18.34 -0.81
N SER A 99 -6.36 -18.87 -1.85
CA SER A 99 -6.86 -18.82 -3.23
C SER A 99 -8.20 -19.54 -3.37
N ALA A 100 -8.34 -20.71 -2.76
CA ALA A 100 -9.60 -21.46 -2.77
C ALA A 100 -10.74 -20.67 -2.10
N ARG A 101 -10.45 -20.05 -0.95
CA ARG A 101 -11.39 -19.18 -0.24
C ARG A 101 -11.81 -17.98 -1.07
N LEU A 102 -10.87 -17.32 -1.75
CA LEU A 102 -11.18 -16.17 -2.60
C LEU A 102 -12.13 -16.54 -3.75
N LEU A 103 -12.02 -17.74 -4.30
CA LEU A 103 -12.85 -18.19 -5.42
C LEU A 103 -14.26 -18.55 -5.00
N ILE A 104 -14.41 -19.32 -3.94
CA ILE A 104 -15.69 -19.88 -3.52
C ILE A 104 -16.53 -18.79 -2.83
N PRO A 105 -17.80 -18.57 -3.24
CA PRO A 105 -18.70 -17.66 -2.54
C PRO A 105 -18.79 -17.97 -1.04
N SER A 106 -18.87 -16.92 -0.22
CA SER A 106 -18.79 -17.08 1.25
C SER A 106 -19.92 -17.94 1.83
N SER A 107 -21.09 -17.97 1.19
CA SER A 107 -22.24 -18.81 1.57
C SER A 107 -22.05 -20.30 1.31
N ASP A 108 -21.17 -20.65 0.38
CA ASP A 108 -21.06 -21.99 -0.19
C ASP A 108 -19.77 -22.69 0.26
N PHE A 109 -18.88 -21.98 0.96
CA PHE A 109 -17.58 -22.50 1.37
C PHE A 109 -17.71 -23.69 2.31
N GLU A 110 -17.38 -24.86 1.78
CA GLU A 110 -17.37 -26.13 2.50
C GLU A 110 -16.12 -26.92 2.13
N VAL A 111 -15.43 -27.47 3.15
CA VAL A 111 -14.28 -28.34 2.96
C VAL A 111 -14.75 -29.78 2.99
N ILE A 112 -14.60 -30.49 1.88
CA ILE A 112 -15.01 -31.88 1.73
C ILE A 112 -13.75 -32.73 1.65
N THR A 113 -13.54 -33.62 2.62
CA THR A 113 -12.44 -34.59 2.57
C THR A 113 -12.94 -35.92 2.03
N VAL A 114 -12.35 -36.42 0.94
CA VAL A 114 -12.69 -37.72 0.34
C VAL A 114 -11.45 -38.57 0.10
N ALA A 115 -11.62 -39.89 -0.01
CA ALA A 115 -10.53 -40.79 -0.38
C ALA A 115 -10.12 -40.53 -1.85
N ASP A 116 -8.83 -40.61 -2.15
CA ASP A 116 -8.26 -40.27 -3.45
C ASP A 116 -8.88 -41.09 -4.60
N ASN A 117 -9.22 -42.36 -4.34
CA ASN A 117 -9.87 -43.23 -5.33
C ASN A 117 -11.28 -42.79 -5.75
N GLN A 118 -11.92 -41.87 -5.00
CA GLN A 118 -13.20 -41.27 -5.38
C GLN A 118 -13.03 -40.17 -6.43
N LEU A 119 -11.79 -39.70 -6.68
CA LEU A 119 -11.48 -38.63 -7.62
C LEU A 119 -11.01 -39.16 -8.99
N ASP A 120 -10.67 -40.45 -9.10
CA ASP A 120 -10.01 -41.05 -10.28
C ASP A 120 -10.74 -40.85 -11.63
N ASN A 121 -12.07 -40.71 -11.61
CA ASN A 121 -12.89 -40.57 -12.82
C ASN A 121 -13.45 -39.16 -13.04
N ILE A 122 -12.98 -38.18 -12.26
CA ILE A 122 -13.43 -36.80 -12.35
C ILE A 122 -12.46 -36.01 -13.24
N PRO A 123 -12.95 -35.18 -14.18
CA PRO A 123 -12.08 -34.31 -14.97
C PRO A 123 -11.23 -33.40 -14.08
N ILE A 124 -9.91 -33.40 -14.31
CA ILE A 124 -8.98 -32.49 -13.64
C ILE A 124 -8.60 -31.37 -14.60
N GLY A 125 -8.89 -30.14 -14.20
CA GLY A 125 -8.57 -28.92 -14.94
C GLY A 125 -7.17 -28.39 -14.64
N SER A 126 -6.86 -27.21 -15.18
CA SER A 126 -5.59 -26.52 -14.90
C SER A 126 -5.49 -26.14 -13.42
N THR A 127 -4.25 -26.19 -12.90
CA THR A 127 -3.93 -25.66 -11.57
C THR A 127 -4.22 -24.17 -11.53
N ILE A 128 -4.77 -23.69 -10.42
CA ILE A 128 -5.12 -22.29 -10.16
C ILE A 128 -4.60 -21.81 -8.80
N GLY A 129 -4.48 -20.49 -8.63
CA GLY A 129 -4.18 -19.85 -7.35
C GLY A 129 -2.98 -18.92 -7.38
N ILE A 130 -2.84 -18.15 -6.31
CA ILE A 130 -1.88 -17.04 -6.18
C ILE A 130 -0.56 -17.56 -5.62
N LEU A 131 0.50 -17.58 -6.43
CA LEU A 131 1.82 -18.00 -5.96
C LEU A 131 2.37 -16.97 -4.96
N GLY A 132 2.87 -17.43 -3.81
CA GLY A 132 3.36 -16.56 -2.74
C GLY A 132 2.28 -16.06 -1.76
N ALA A 133 1.00 -16.38 -1.99
CA ALA A 133 -0.03 -16.18 -0.98
C ALA A 133 0.14 -17.19 0.16
N PRO A 134 -0.20 -16.81 1.40
CA PRO A 134 -0.02 -17.68 2.55
C PRO A 134 -1.07 -18.79 2.52
N ASP A 135 -0.75 -19.91 3.16
CA ASP A 135 -1.65 -21.05 3.23
C ASP A 135 -2.78 -20.85 4.26
N SER A 136 -2.56 -19.95 5.22
CA SER A 136 -3.56 -19.50 6.19
C SER A 136 -3.40 -17.99 6.45
N LEU A 137 -4.53 -17.33 6.67
CA LEU A 137 -4.57 -15.98 7.21
C LEU A 137 -5.00 -16.03 8.69
N PRO A 138 -4.74 -14.96 9.47
CA PRO A 138 -5.13 -14.92 10.89
C PRO A 138 -6.63 -15.14 11.06
N GLU A 139 -7.04 -16.05 11.93
CA GLU A 139 -8.47 -16.24 12.20
C GLU A 139 -9.08 -15.01 12.86
N GLN A 140 -10.37 -14.74 12.59
CA GLN A 140 -11.09 -13.58 13.12
C GLN A 140 -10.95 -13.42 14.65
N GLY A 141 -11.05 -14.53 15.40
CA GLY A 141 -10.92 -14.55 16.86
C GLY A 141 -9.50 -14.32 17.39
N SER A 142 -8.50 -14.34 16.51
CA SER A 142 -7.07 -14.22 16.84
C SER A 142 -6.44 -12.93 16.26
N LEU A 143 -7.25 -12.05 15.68
CA LEU A 143 -6.82 -10.75 15.17
C LEU A 143 -6.35 -9.85 16.31
N ILE A 144 -5.18 -9.26 16.11
CA ILE A 144 -4.59 -8.31 17.04
C ILE A 144 -5.32 -6.96 16.93
N THR A 145 -5.68 -6.41 18.09
CA THR A 145 -6.42 -5.15 18.22
C THR A 145 -5.81 -4.19 19.26
N GLY A 146 -4.62 -4.51 19.76
CA GLY A 146 -3.88 -3.68 20.72
C GLY A 146 -3.16 -2.52 20.05
N SER A 147 -1.94 -2.75 19.56
CA SER A 147 -1.10 -1.71 18.96
C SER A 147 -0.07 -2.25 17.96
N ILE A 148 0.44 -1.35 17.12
CA ILE A 148 1.67 -1.53 16.33
C ILE A 148 2.73 -0.64 16.96
N SER A 149 3.92 -1.19 17.23
CA SER A 149 5.05 -0.45 17.76
C SER A 149 6.28 -0.66 16.88
N SER A 150 6.84 0.40 16.31
CA SER A 150 8.08 0.34 15.53
C SER A 150 9.18 1.10 16.26
N CYS A 151 10.25 0.39 16.61
CA CYS A 151 11.34 0.87 17.44
C CYS A 151 12.63 0.93 16.64
N THR A 152 13.21 2.12 16.49
CA THR A 152 14.55 2.28 15.92
C THR A 152 15.61 2.22 17.02
N SER A 153 16.76 1.62 16.68
CA SER A 153 17.92 1.50 17.56
C SER A 153 19.22 1.48 16.74
N THR A 154 20.36 1.33 17.42
CA THR A 154 21.65 1.09 16.75
C THR A 154 21.70 -0.23 15.99
N ALA A 155 20.83 -1.20 16.32
CA ALA A 155 20.80 -2.52 15.68
C ALA A 155 19.90 -2.60 14.44
N GLY A 156 19.06 -1.59 14.20
CA GLY A 156 18.04 -1.59 13.13
C GLY A 156 16.67 -1.21 13.67
N THR A 157 15.64 -1.49 12.88
CA THR A 157 14.24 -1.23 13.22
C THR A 157 13.52 -2.52 13.60
N ASP A 158 12.87 -2.55 14.76
CA ASP A 158 12.05 -3.69 15.17
C ASP A 158 10.58 -3.26 15.27
N THR A 159 9.72 -3.89 14.49
CA THR A 159 8.29 -3.64 14.46
C THR A 159 7.54 -4.79 15.12
N THR A 160 6.79 -4.49 16.17
CA THR A 160 5.95 -5.45 16.88
C THR A 160 4.48 -5.12 16.70
N VAL A 161 3.66 -6.11 16.34
CA VAL A 161 2.20 -6.04 16.38
C VAL A 161 1.72 -6.90 17.55
N SER A 162 0.99 -6.31 18.50
CA SER A 162 0.59 -7.02 19.73
C SER A 162 -0.76 -6.60 20.29
N ASN A 163 -1.36 -7.45 21.13
CA ASN A 163 -2.54 -7.10 21.92
C ASN A 163 -2.23 -6.23 23.15
N THR A 164 -0.97 -5.81 23.32
CA THR A 164 -0.62 -4.82 24.33
C THR A 164 -1.16 -3.44 23.91
N ASN A 165 -1.84 -2.78 24.84
CA ASN A 165 -2.39 -1.44 24.60
C ASN A 165 -1.26 -0.40 24.46
N ALA A 166 -1.46 0.57 23.57
CA ALA A 166 -0.58 1.71 23.46
C ALA A 166 -0.56 2.51 24.79
N PRO A 167 0.55 3.19 25.12
CA PRO A 167 0.63 4.05 26.30
C PRO A 167 -0.48 5.10 26.35
N ALA A 168 -1.11 5.27 27.51
CA ALA A 168 -2.33 6.08 27.66
C ALA A 168 -2.14 7.62 27.55
N ARG A 169 -0.90 8.13 27.51
CA ARG A 169 -0.62 9.58 27.43
C ARG A 169 0.48 9.86 26.40
N THR A 170 0.30 10.93 25.64
CA THR A 170 1.40 11.58 24.88
C THR A 170 2.51 11.93 25.85
N SER A 171 3.67 11.31 25.66
CA SER A 171 4.85 11.66 26.42
C SER A 171 5.32 13.05 25.99
N ARG A 172 5.92 13.82 26.90
CA ARG A 172 6.70 15.02 26.54
C ARG A 172 8.09 14.64 26.03
N GLU A 173 8.31 13.35 25.75
CA GLU A 173 9.62 12.87 25.33
C GLU A 173 9.91 13.39 23.93
N ALA A 174 11.19 13.64 23.69
CA ALA A 174 11.67 14.10 22.43
C ALA A 174 13.05 13.49 22.15
N VAL A 175 13.36 13.32 20.87
CA VAL A 175 14.61 12.75 20.40
C VAL A 175 15.06 13.47 19.13
N ARG A 176 16.37 13.70 19.00
CA ARG A 176 16.95 14.10 17.72
C ARG A 176 17.23 12.85 16.90
N VAL A 177 16.73 12.83 15.68
CA VAL A 177 16.90 11.71 14.74
C VAL A 177 17.56 12.22 13.48
N THR A 178 18.55 11.51 12.97
CA THR A 178 19.21 11.80 11.70
C THR A 178 18.81 10.74 10.68
N VAL A 179 18.34 11.18 9.51
CA VAL A 179 17.98 10.36 8.34
C VAL A 179 18.64 11.01 7.14
N ASP A 180 19.53 10.28 6.45
CA ASP A 180 20.26 10.74 5.26
C ASP A 180 20.79 12.18 5.38
N ASP A 181 21.61 12.40 6.43
CA ASP A 181 22.21 13.69 6.80
C ASP A 181 21.24 14.83 7.16
N THR A 182 19.94 14.57 7.19
CA THR A 182 18.92 15.50 7.66
C THR A 182 18.53 15.22 9.11
N ASP A 183 18.59 16.27 9.94
CA ASP A 183 18.21 16.19 11.34
C ASP A 183 16.74 16.54 11.56
N TYR A 184 16.08 15.76 12.40
CA TYR A 184 14.71 15.95 12.81
C TYR A 184 14.61 15.98 14.34
N LEU A 185 13.77 16.87 14.85
CA LEU A 185 13.22 16.77 16.20
C LEU A 185 11.94 15.93 16.12
N VAL A 186 11.86 14.83 16.87
CA VAL A 186 10.64 14.02 16.97
C VAL A 186 10.07 14.15 18.37
N THR A 187 8.80 14.49 18.49
CA THR A 187 8.10 14.56 19.78
C THR A 187 6.58 14.40 19.60
N GLY A 188 5.93 13.76 20.57
CA GLY A 188 4.51 13.45 20.50
C GLY A 188 4.20 12.58 19.27
N SER A 189 3.39 13.11 18.35
CA SER A 189 3.04 12.49 17.07
C SER A 189 3.72 13.13 15.87
N HIS A 190 4.62 14.10 16.08
CA HIS A 190 5.16 14.94 15.01
C HIS A 190 6.67 14.81 14.85
N ARG A 191 7.14 15.07 13.64
CA ARG A 191 8.52 15.32 13.27
C ARG A 191 8.67 16.74 12.74
N TYR A 192 9.76 17.40 13.12
CA TYR A 192 10.10 18.75 12.66
C TYR A 192 11.49 18.72 12.08
N ARG A 193 11.65 19.17 10.84
CA ARG A 193 12.97 19.29 10.23
C ARG A 193 13.75 20.38 10.96
N LEU A 194 14.96 20.05 11.40
CA LEU A 194 15.88 21.01 12.00
C LEU A 194 16.71 21.71 10.91
N PRO A 195 17.25 22.91 11.19
CA PRO A 195 18.14 23.61 10.27
C PRO A 195 19.34 22.75 9.88
N SER A 196 19.76 22.84 8.62
CA SER A 196 21.00 22.20 8.14
C SER A 196 22.26 22.89 8.68
N GLU A 197 22.18 24.20 8.98
CA GLU A 197 23.28 24.94 9.57
C GLU A 197 23.52 24.51 11.04
N PRO A 198 24.71 24.00 11.40
CA PRO A 198 24.95 23.46 12.75
C PRO A 198 24.75 24.45 13.88
N SER A 199 25.18 25.71 13.70
CA SER A 199 25.07 26.78 14.70
C SER A 199 23.61 27.06 15.07
N LEU A 200 22.76 27.12 14.04
CA LEU A 200 21.35 27.42 14.12
C LEU A 200 20.57 26.24 14.67
N ARG A 201 20.84 25.02 14.17
CA ARG A 201 20.32 23.78 14.72
C ARG A 201 20.58 23.69 16.22
N ASP A 202 21.82 23.91 16.63
CA ASP A 202 22.20 23.83 18.04
C ASP A 202 21.52 24.91 18.90
N ALA A 203 21.18 26.06 18.32
CA ALA A 203 20.38 27.08 19.00
C ALA A 203 18.95 26.60 19.29
N TYR A 204 18.29 25.96 18.31
CA TYR A 204 16.98 25.35 18.53
C TYR A 204 17.05 24.25 19.58
N LEU A 205 18.02 23.33 19.48
CA LEU A 205 18.19 22.26 20.45
C LEU A 205 18.41 22.79 21.88
N ARG A 206 19.21 23.86 22.04
CA ARG A 206 19.39 24.53 23.33
C ARG A 206 18.12 25.19 23.84
N ALA A 207 17.34 25.86 22.98
CA ALA A 207 16.07 26.47 23.35
C ALA A 207 15.06 25.43 23.86
N PHE A 208 15.08 24.23 23.30
CA PHE A 208 14.30 23.10 23.83
C PHE A 208 14.89 22.47 25.11
N GLY A 209 16.12 22.80 25.49
CA GLY A 209 16.83 22.20 26.63
C GLY A 209 17.46 20.83 26.33
N MET A 210 17.71 20.52 25.05
CA MET A 210 18.28 19.23 24.63
C MET A 210 19.82 19.23 24.68
N SER A 211 20.41 18.16 25.20
CA SER A 211 21.85 17.86 25.09
C SER A 211 22.19 17.34 23.69
N GLN A 212 23.33 17.74 23.12
CA GLN A 212 23.81 17.28 21.80
C GLN A 212 24.01 15.75 21.72
N THR A 213 24.10 15.05 22.86
CA THR A 213 24.29 13.60 22.95
C THR A 213 23.01 12.76 22.82
N ALA A 214 21.83 13.40 22.79
CA ALA A 214 20.53 12.72 22.67
C ALA A 214 20.10 12.53 21.20
N SER A 215 20.97 11.91 20.40
CA SER A 215 20.77 11.71 18.96
C SER A 215 20.77 10.23 18.57
N MET A 216 20.00 9.86 17.55
CA MET A 216 20.04 8.53 16.94
C MET A 216 19.86 8.59 15.42
N SER A 217 20.23 7.51 14.71
CA SER A 217 19.90 7.36 13.29
C SER A 217 18.61 6.56 13.13
N ALA A 218 17.75 6.93 12.19
CA ALA A 218 16.59 6.14 11.79
C ALA A 218 16.51 5.98 10.27
N SER A 219 15.63 5.10 9.81
CA SER A 219 15.29 4.97 8.39
C SER A 219 14.19 5.96 7.99
N ALA A 220 14.04 6.18 6.67
CA ALA A 220 12.93 6.91 6.09
C ALA A 220 11.56 6.34 6.52
N GLN A 221 11.41 5.00 6.50
CA GLN A 221 10.15 4.36 6.91
C GLN A 221 9.79 4.70 8.36
N TRP A 222 10.76 4.69 9.28
CA TRP A 222 10.50 4.97 10.69
C TRP A 222 10.14 6.44 10.94
N ILE A 223 10.86 7.38 10.31
CA ILE A 223 10.58 8.80 10.50
C ILE A 223 9.23 9.20 9.89
N ASN A 224 8.79 8.53 8.81
CA ASN A 224 7.49 8.74 8.16
C ASN A 224 6.29 8.28 9.01
N LEU A 225 6.51 7.57 10.13
CA LEU A 225 5.45 7.21 11.07
C LEU A 225 4.90 8.42 11.85
N PHE A 226 5.64 9.53 11.87
CA PHE A 226 5.25 10.77 12.55
C PHE A 226 4.75 11.81 11.54
N GLU A 227 3.72 12.54 11.94
CA GLU A 227 3.15 13.63 11.14
C GLU A 227 4.18 14.74 10.93
N ARG A 228 4.22 15.32 9.74
CA ARG A 228 5.14 16.43 9.44
C ARG A 228 4.62 17.69 10.11
N GLY A 229 5.38 18.22 11.05
CA GLY A 229 5.23 19.60 11.53
C GLY A 229 5.99 20.59 10.67
N ASP A 230 5.74 21.88 10.90
CA ASP A 230 6.45 22.96 10.22
C ASP A 230 7.95 22.90 10.53
N ASN A 231 8.78 23.32 9.58
CA ASN A 231 10.22 23.33 9.78
C ASN A 231 10.58 24.22 10.98
N LEU A 232 11.58 23.80 11.77
CA LEU A 232 12.16 24.64 12.82
C LEU A 232 13.17 25.57 12.17
N GLU A 233 12.76 26.78 11.87
CA GLU A 233 13.58 27.79 11.19
C GLU A 233 13.27 29.21 11.69
N PRO A 234 14.18 30.18 11.52
CA PRO A 234 13.96 31.54 12.00
C PRO A 234 12.67 32.12 11.44
N ILE A 235 11.74 32.42 12.34
CA ILE A 235 10.46 33.06 11.99
C ILE A 235 10.75 34.44 11.43
N THR A 236 10.06 34.85 10.37
CA THR A 236 10.13 36.21 9.82
C THR A 236 8.73 36.82 9.79
N VAL A 237 8.56 38.01 10.37
CA VAL A 237 7.28 38.73 10.34
C VAL A 237 7.27 39.71 9.15
N ALA A 238 6.14 39.85 8.46
CA ALA A 238 6.05 40.75 7.32
C ALA A 238 6.33 42.21 7.72
N GLY A 239 7.34 42.85 7.11
CA GLY A 239 7.72 44.22 7.47
C GLY A 239 8.48 44.33 8.79
N GLU A 240 9.07 43.24 9.27
CA GLU A 240 9.97 43.20 10.41
C GLU A 240 11.03 44.33 10.40
N GLY A 241 11.27 44.92 11.57
CA GLY A 241 12.17 46.05 11.75
C GLY A 241 11.57 47.42 11.41
N LYS A 242 10.36 47.49 10.84
CA LYS A 242 9.68 48.76 10.58
C LYS A 242 9.11 49.35 11.88
N PRO A 243 9.38 50.63 12.20
CA PRO A 243 8.73 51.30 13.30
C PRO A 243 7.27 51.58 12.95
N ILE A 244 6.36 51.34 13.90
CA ILE A 244 4.95 51.70 13.83
C ILE A 244 4.55 52.44 15.10
N SER A 245 3.48 53.23 15.01
CA SER A 245 2.92 53.95 16.15
C SER A 245 1.48 53.54 16.36
N VAL A 246 1.17 52.95 17.51
CA VAL A 246 -0.18 52.55 17.91
C VAL A 246 -0.64 53.52 18.98
N HIS A 247 -1.61 54.38 18.66
CA HIS A 247 -2.11 55.42 19.57
C HIS A 247 -1.01 56.30 20.22
N GLY A 248 0.09 56.56 19.50
CA GLY A 248 1.22 57.37 19.97
C GLY A 248 2.33 56.58 20.67
N VAL A 249 2.15 55.27 20.86
CA VAL A 249 3.16 54.35 21.38
C VAL A 249 3.99 53.81 20.23
N ASN A 250 5.29 54.10 20.23
CA ASN A 250 6.20 53.61 19.18
C ASN A 250 6.70 52.21 19.52
N VAL A 251 6.50 51.27 18.58
CA VAL A 251 6.96 49.89 18.65
C VAL A 251 7.53 49.48 17.29
N THR A 252 8.22 48.35 17.23
CA THR A 252 8.82 47.84 15.98
C THR A 252 8.13 46.55 15.57
N VAL A 253 7.69 46.43 14.32
CA VAL A 253 7.10 45.19 13.77
C VAL A 253 8.12 44.05 13.89
N GLY A 254 7.67 42.89 14.35
CA GLY A 254 8.52 41.73 14.66
C GLY A 254 9.35 41.88 15.95
N GLY A 255 9.29 43.04 16.62
CA GLY A 255 9.87 43.22 17.95
C GLY A 255 9.01 42.60 19.04
N VAL A 256 9.63 42.32 20.19
CA VAL A 256 8.94 41.78 21.37
C VAL A 256 8.59 42.91 22.33
N VAL A 257 7.37 42.88 22.88
CA VAL A 257 6.91 43.78 23.94
C VAL A 257 6.44 43.00 25.16
N ALA A 258 6.52 43.61 26.33
CA ALA A 258 6.04 43.04 27.59
C ALA A 258 5.27 44.09 28.40
N GLN A 259 4.26 43.67 29.16
CA GLN A 259 3.54 44.57 30.06
C GLN A 259 4.28 44.72 31.40
N GLN A 260 4.49 45.95 31.84
CA GLN A 260 5.06 46.24 33.15
C GLN A 260 4.15 45.71 34.26
N GLY A 261 4.72 44.87 35.14
CA GLY A 261 4.01 44.31 36.28
C GLY A 261 3.17 43.07 35.96
N ASP A 262 3.28 42.50 34.77
CA ASP A 262 2.71 41.16 34.51
C ASP A 262 3.46 40.08 35.30
N SER A 263 2.78 39.51 36.28
CA SER A 263 3.31 38.44 37.12
C SER A 263 3.64 37.14 36.37
N GLN A 264 3.01 36.92 35.20
CA GLN A 264 3.23 35.76 34.35
C GLN A 264 4.33 35.97 33.31
N HIS A 265 4.90 37.19 33.23
CA HIS A 265 5.98 37.56 32.30
C HIS A 265 5.67 37.22 30.83
N HIS A 266 4.40 37.36 30.40
CA HIS A 266 4.07 37.09 29.00
C HIS A 266 4.78 38.06 28.07
N MET A 267 5.27 37.51 26.97
CA MET A 267 5.92 38.25 25.89
C MET A 267 4.97 38.30 24.70
N TYR A 268 5.04 39.37 23.92
CA TYR A 268 4.17 39.54 22.76
C TYR A 268 4.97 40.01 21.55
N VAL A 269 4.74 39.41 20.39
CA VAL A 269 5.29 39.88 19.11
C VAL A 269 4.37 40.93 18.52
N VAL A 270 4.94 42.04 18.09
CA VAL A 270 4.22 43.09 17.38
C VAL A 270 4.01 42.68 15.92
N MET A 271 2.74 42.49 15.54
CA MET A 271 2.34 42.13 14.18
C MET A 271 2.29 43.36 13.27
N PRO A 272 2.25 43.18 11.93
CA PRO A 272 2.34 44.28 10.97
C PRO A 272 1.19 45.29 11.05
N ASP A 273 0.03 44.85 11.53
CA ASP A 273 -1.17 45.65 11.75
C ASP A 273 -1.20 46.37 13.12
N GLY A 274 -0.17 46.15 13.94
CA GLY A 274 -0.08 46.68 15.31
C GLY A 274 -0.79 45.84 16.36
N SER A 275 -1.31 44.65 16.01
CA SER A 275 -1.80 43.68 16.97
C SER A 275 -0.65 42.90 17.64
N LEU A 276 -0.96 42.17 18.72
CA LEU A 276 0.00 41.44 19.54
C LEU A 276 -0.25 39.94 19.49
N SER A 277 0.75 39.16 19.09
CA SER A 277 0.74 37.70 19.21
C SER A 277 1.46 37.28 20.49
N MET A 278 0.77 36.53 21.36
CA MET A 278 1.31 36.10 22.65
C MET A 278 2.36 34.99 22.48
N LEU A 279 3.41 35.02 23.32
CA LEU A 279 4.45 34.03 23.47
C LEU A 279 4.60 33.64 24.95
N ASN A 280 4.75 32.35 25.21
CA ASN A 280 5.27 31.81 26.46
C ASN A 280 6.81 31.74 26.44
N ASP A 281 7.44 31.44 27.58
CA ASP A 281 8.91 31.37 27.72
C ASP A 281 9.62 30.52 26.65
N LEU A 282 9.09 29.33 26.33
CA LEU A 282 9.69 28.46 25.32
C LEU A 282 9.55 29.07 23.93
N THR A 283 8.34 29.49 23.57
CA THR A 283 8.07 30.11 22.27
C THR A 283 8.85 31.42 22.07
N TYR A 284 9.06 32.21 23.13
CA TYR A 284 9.95 33.37 23.09
C TYR A 284 11.39 32.96 22.79
N ASN A 285 11.93 31.98 23.52
CA ASN A 285 13.29 31.49 23.28
C ASN A 285 13.49 30.90 21.87
N LEU A 286 12.43 30.37 21.26
CA LEU A 286 12.45 29.91 19.87
C LEU A 286 12.34 31.07 18.88
N TYR A 287 11.46 32.03 19.13
CA TYR A 287 11.20 33.19 18.25
C TYR A 287 12.42 34.09 18.08
N VAL A 288 13.19 34.31 19.17
CA VAL A 288 14.36 35.18 19.13
C VAL A 288 15.58 34.58 18.42
N ILE A 289 15.53 33.30 18.05
CA ILE A 289 16.60 32.65 17.28
C ILE A 289 16.68 33.29 15.89
N GLY A 290 17.87 33.80 15.55
CA GLY A 290 18.09 34.50 14.28
C GLY A 290 17.64 35.97 14.27
N LYS A 291 17.10 36.50 15.38
CA LYS A 291 16.71 37.91 15.49
C LYS A 291 17.90 38.81 15.83
N SER A 292 17.81 40.06 15.37
CA SER A 292 18.71 41.12 15.83
C SER A 292 18.47 41.46 17.30
N GLU A 293 19.47 42.02 17.98
CA GLU A 293 19.35 42.41 19.40
C GLU A 293 18.16 43.36 19.65
N GLN A 294 17.91 44.29 18.73
CA GLN A 294 16.79 45.23 18.80
C GLN A 294 15.41 44.55 18.76
N LEU A 295 15.29 43.45 18.02
CA LEU A 295 14.03 42.71 17.89
C LEU A 295 13.86 41.64 18.97
N ALA A 296 14.98 41.12 19.49
CA ALA A 296 15.00 40.10 20.52
C ALA A 296 14.73 40.65 21.92
N GLN A 297 15.19 41.87 22.24
CA GLN A 297 15.01 42.45 23.58
C GLN A 297 13.58 42.98 23.77
N PRO A 298 12.85 42.53 24.82
CA PRO A 298 11.50 43.00 25.07
C PRO A 298 11.44 44.48 25.46
N GLN A 299 10.68 45.27 24.71
CA GLN A 299 10.32 46.63 25.11
C GLN A 299 9.21 46.57 26.17
N THR A 300 9.49 47.08 27.37
CA THR A 300 8.50 47.12 28.46
C THR A 300 7.54 48.30 28.29
N LEU A 301 6.24 48.02 28.20
CA LEU A 301 5.16 49.00 28.11
C LEU A 301 4.44 49.12 29.45
N ASN A 302 4.08 50.35 29.86
CA ASN A 302 3.23 50.52 31.03
C ASN A 302 1.78 50.04 30.72
N ALA A 303 0.98 49.81 31.76
CA ALA A 303 -0.38 49.28 31.58
C ALA A 303 -1.31 50.20 30.77
N ALA A 304 -1.12 51.52 30.81
CA ALA A 304 -1.95 52.48 30.08
C ALA A 304 -1.63 52.51 28.58
N ASP A 305 -0.38 52.24 28.20
CA ASP A 305 0.04 52.14 26.80
C ASP A 305 -0.31 50.75 26.23
N PHE A 306 -0.17 49.70 27.03
CA PHE A 306 -0.45 48.31 26.61
C PHE A 306 -1.92 48.09 26.24
N GLN A 307 -2.86 48.79 26.89
CA GLN A 307 -4.31 48.64 26.62
C GLN A 307 -4.73 49.08 25.19
N TYR A 308 -3.89 49.81 24.46
CA TYR A 308 -4.19 50.26 23.09
C TYR A 308 -3.99 49.17 22.04
N PHE A 309 -3.32 48.08 22.41
CA PHE A 309 -3.00 46.99 21.51
C PHE A 309 -4.09 45.91 21.56
N SER A 310 -4.43 45.37 20.38
CA SER A 310 -5.38 44.25 20.26
C SER A 310 -4.62 42.93 20.13
N ASN A 311 -5.23 41.82 20.54
CA ASN A 311 -4.66 40.49 20.29
C ASN A 311 -4.74 40.15 18.80
N SER A 312 -3.65 39.61 18.26
CA SER A 312 -3.62 39.07 16.90
C SER A 312 -4.49 37.82 16.80
N SER A 313 -5.20 37.67 15.68
CA SER A 313 -5.85 36.42 15.31
C SER A 313 -4.88 35.40 14.70
N GLU A 314 -3.71 35.84 14.25
CA GLU A 314 -2.65 35.01 13.68
C GLU A 314 -1.49 34.85 14.67
N PRO A 315 -1.07 33.61 14.98
CA PRO A 315 0.07 33.39 15.86
C PRO A 315 1.38 33.72 15.13
N ALA A 316 2.34 34.30 15.86
CA ALA A 316 3.67 34.59 15.34
C ALA A 316 4.52 33.31 15.14
N ILE A 317 4.18 32.21 15.82
CA ILE A 317 4.85 30.92 15.67
C ILE A 317 3.86 29.92 15.07
N PRO A 318 4.29 29.01 14.17
CA PRO A 318 3.42 27.98 13.65
C PRO A 318 2.77 27.13 14.74
N ASP A 319 1.48 26.83 14.58
CA ASP A 319 0.68 26.08 15.57
C ASP A 319 1.19 24.65 15.81
N THR A 320 1.96 24.11 14.87
CA THR A 320 2.56 22.78 14.99
C THR A 320 3.76 22.79 15.94
N TRP A 321 4.44 23.91 16.16
CA TRP A 321 5.67 23.92 16.96
C TRP A 321 5.41 23.50 18.42
N PRO A 322 6.33 22.78 19.07
CA PRO A 322 6.17 22.42 20.47
C PRO A 322 6.12 23.66 21.37
N THR A 323 4.99 23.86 22.06
CA THR A 323 4.76 25.02 22.95
C THR A 323 5.01 24.73 24.43
N THR A 324 5.31 23.48 24.79
CA THR A 324 5.59 23.06 26.17
C THR A 324 6.98 22.48 26.30
N THR A 325 7.59 22.59 27.49
CA THR A 325 8.91 22.02 27.78
C THR A 325 8.96 20.52 27.49
N LEU A 326 9.97 20.13 26.70
CA LEU A 326 10.22 18.76 26.30
C LEU A 326 11.12 18.04 27.32
N SER A 327 11.07 16.72 27.31
CA SER A 327 11.87 15.84 28.16
C SER A 327 12.79 14.99 27.31
N PHE A 328 14.06 14.89 27.72
CA PHE A 328 15.09 14.17 26.98
C PHE A 328 15.76 13.14 27.87
N LYS A 329 16.19 12.04 27.26
CA LYS A 329 16.97 11.00 27.94
C LYS A 329 18.39 10.99 27.38
N GLN A 330 19.38 10.80 28.26
CA GLN A 330 20.76 10.54 27.88
C GLN A 330 20.96 9.04 27.63
N ASP A 331 22.01 8.68 26.91
CA ASP A 331 22.37 7.28 26.58
C ASP A 331 21.20 6.50 25.93
N LEU A 332 20.71 7.01 24.80
CA LEU A 332 19.57 6.45 24.08
C LEU A 332 19.83 5.00 23.64
N SER A 333 18.94 4.09 24.03
CA SER A 333 18.95 2.71 23.55
C SER A 333 18.01 2.50 22.36
N SER A 334 16.82 3.11 22.40
CA SER A 334 15.80 3.00 21.36
C SER A 334 14.79 4.15 21.42
N ALA A 335 14.15 4.42 20.30
CA ALA A 335 12.96 5.27 20.21
C ALA A 335 11.88 4.51 19.45
N CYS A 336 10.67 4.50 20.01
CA CYS A 336 9.54 3.74 19.49
C CYS A 336 8.40 4.67 19.12
N ALA A 337 7.91 4.52 17.89
CA ALA A 337 6.59 4.99 17.49
C ALA A 337 5.58 3.90 17.86
N THR A 338 4.50 4.24 18.54
CA THR A 338 3.41 3.29 18.83
C THR A 338 2.09 3.86 18.34
N TYR A 339 1.33 3.06 17.60
CA TYR A 339 0.00 3.36 17.10
C TYR A 339 -1.04 2.39 17.67
N PRO A 340 -2.13 2.88 18.29
CA PRO A 340 -3.20 2.02 18.81
C PRO A 340 -4.09 1.46 17.69
N LEU A 341 -4.36 0.15 17.72
CA LEU A 341 -5.24 -0.55 16.78
C LEU A 341 -6.69 -0.66 17.27
N HIS A 342 -7.24 0.45 17.76
CA HIS A 342 -8.63 0.47 18.24
C HIS A 342 -9.65 0.60 17.10
N ARG A 343 -10.93 0.38 17.40
CA ARG A 343 -12.06 0.56 16.47
C ARG A 343 -12.28 2.06 16.18
N SER A 344 -11.39 2.67 15.42
CA SER A 344 -11.53 4.03 14.91
C SER A 344 -12.09 4.03 13.49
N LYS A 345 -12.95 4.99 13.17
CA LYS A 345 -13.43 5.21 11.79
C LYS A 345 -12.39 5.89 10.90
N LYS A 346 -11.31 6.44 11.47
CA LYS A 346 -10.32 7.28 10.77
C LYS A 346 -8.89 6.89 11.17
N ALA A 347 -7.97 6.93 10.22
CA ALA A 347 -6.54 6.81 10.49
C ALA A 347 -5.96 8.15 10.95
N ASP A 348 -6.08 8.43 12.24
CA ASP A 348 -5.63 9.69 12.83
C ASP A 348 -4.14 9.60 13.21
N ALA A 349 -3.27 10.23 12.42
CA ALA A 349 -1.82 10.26 12.66
C ALA A 349 -1.45 10.91 14.01
N SER A 350 -2.30 11.78 14.55
CA SER A 350 -2.08 12.40 15.87
C SER A 350 -2.12 11.40 17.03
N GLN A 351 -2.57 10.17 16.79
CA GLN A 351 -2.59 9.08 17.78
C GLN A 351 -1.23 8.40 17.95
N VAL A 352 -0.26 8.66 17.07
CA VAL A 352 1.10 8.14 17.22
C VAL A 352 1.71 8.66 18.52
N ARG A 353 2.43 7.78 19.21
CA ARG A 353 3.10 8.07 20.48
C ARG A 353 4.58 7.75 20.37
N LEU A 354 5.42 8.75 20.64
CA LEU A 354 6.84 8.54 20.86
C LEU A 354 7.10 8.03 22.30
N THR A 355 7.86 6.94 22.40
CA THR A 355 8.48 6.49 23.65
C THR A 355 9.98 6.34 23.45
N VAL A 356 10.79 6.95 24.32
CA VAL A 356 12.25 6.91 24.25
C VAL A 356 12.79 6.09 25.42
N THR A 357 13.71 5.16 25.17
CA THR A 357 14.33 4.34 26.22
C THR A 357 15.82 4.68 26.35
N ALA A 358 16.29 4.74 27.61
CA ALA A 358 17.69 4.92 27.93
C ALA A 358 18.31 3.58 28.33
N GLY A 359 19.54 3.32 27.89
CA GLY A 359 20.28 2.12 28.25
C GLY A 359 21.62 2.03 27.54
N ARG A 360 22.62 1.46 28.21
CA ARG A 360 23.92 1.14 27.59
C ARG A 360 23.75 -0.02 26.63
N THR A 361 23.54 0.26 25.35
CA THR A 361 23.59 -0.77 24.31
C THR A 361 25.05 -1.16 24.07
N LYS A 362 25.35 -2.46 24.07
CA LYS A 362 26.63 -2.92 23.53
C LYS A 362 26.59 -2.62 22.03
N ARG A 363 27.59 -1.88 21.53
CA ARG A 363 27.76 -1.60 20.10
C ARG A 363 27.71 -2.93 19.34
N ALA A 364 26.62 -3.18 18.63
CA ALA A 364 26.49 -4.38 17.82
C ALA A 364 27.38 -4.19 16.58
N ASN A 365 28.41 -5.02 16.42
CA ASN A 365 29.26 -5.06 15.21
C ASN A 365 28.57 -5.82 14.04
N GLY A 366 27.24 -5.85 14.00
CA GLY A 366 26.43 -6.57 13.01
C GLY A 366 25.79 -5.63 11.99
N LYS A 367 25.42 -6.17 10.83
CA LYS A 367 24.60 -5.48 9.82
C LYS A 367 23.28 -5.04 10.47
N ARG A 368 22.82 -3.80 10.22
CA ARG A 368 21.48 -3.36 10.62
C ARG A 368 20.45 -4.32 10.01
N THR A 369 19.51 -4.78 10.83
CA THR A 369 18.44 -5.69 10.39
C THR A 369 17.10 -5.12 10.79
N ASP A 370 16.16 -5.10 9.86
CA ASP A 370 14.77 -4.77 10.16
C ASP A 370 13.98 -6.06 10.41
N THR A 371 13.24 -6.09 11.52
CA THR A 371 12.48 -7.27 11.96
C THR A 371 11.04 -6.93 12.21
N VAL A 372 10.15 -7.89 11.91
CA VAL A 372 8.74 -7.82 12.28
C VAL A 372 8.39 -9.00 13.17
N THR A 373 7.77 -8.71 14.31
CA THR A 373 7.35 -9.71 15.29
C THR A 373 5.86 -9.59 15.56
N ILE A 374 5.16 -10.72 15.52
CA ILE A 374 3.75 -10.82 15.90
C ILE A 374 3.69 -11.47 17.28
N THR A 375 3.08 -10.79 18.26
CA THR A 375 2.93 -11.32 19.63
C THR A 375 1.48 -11.29 20.10
N ASP A 376 1.11 -12.22 20.98
CA ASP A 376 -0.21 -12.31 21.62
C ASP A 376 -1.39 -12.39 20.63
N GLY A 377 -1.17 -12.95 19.44
CA GLY A 377 -2.16 -13.16 18.38
C GLY A 377 -1.52 -13.82 17.17
N THR A 378 -2.27 -13.96 16.07
CA THR A 378 -1.76 -14.60 14.84
C THR A 378 -1.61 -13.64 13.67
N GLY A 379 -1.95 -12.36 13.84
CA GLY A 379 -1.77 -11.31 12.85
C GLY A 379 -2.80 -10.18 13.00
N ALA A 380 -2.93 -9.32 12.00
CA ALA A 380 -3.84 -8.17 12.04
C ALA A 380 -4.51 -7.93 10.68
N LEU A 381 -5.70 -7.33 10.71
CA LEU A 381 -6.40 -6.89 9.50
C LEU A 381 -6.50 -5.36 9.54
N VAL A 382 -5.69 -4.70 8.71
CA VAL A 382 -5.52 -3.25 8.76
C VAL A 382 -5.92 -2.60 7.44
N ARG A 383 -6.35 -1.35 7.47
CA ARG A 383 -6.53 -0.52 6.29
C ARG A 383 -5.53 0.61 6.33
N ALA A 384 -4.62 0.63 5.37
CA ALA A 384 -3.70 1.73 5.19
C ALA A 384 -4.46 2.89 4.56
N ALA A 385 -4.97 3.79 5.40
CA ALA A 385 -5.84 4.88 4.98
C ALA A 385 -5.05 6.15 4.71
N ILE A 386 -5.57 6.92 3.76
CA ILE A 386 -4.93 8.16 3.31
C ILE A 386 -5.61 9.34 3.99
N GLY A 387 -4.80 10.16 4.67
CA GLY A 387 -5.27 11.19 5.59
C GLY A 387 -6.22 10.64 6.66
N ASN A 388 -7.22 11.43 7.03
CA ASN A 388 -8.25 11.06 8.02
C ASN A 388 -9.44 10.30 7.41
N SER A 389 -9.29 9.70 6.23
CA SER A 389 -10.36 8.99 5.53
C SER A 389 -10.55 7.56 6.08
N ASN A 390 -11.65 6.93 5.65
CA ASN A 390 -11.88 5.49 5.79
C ASN A 390 -11.62 4.73 4.48
N GLN A 391 -10.97 5.38 3.51
CA GLN A 391 -10.61 4.83 2.21
C GLN A 391 -9.14 4.42 2.21
N GLY A 392 -8.79 3.45 1.37
CA GLY A 392 -7.45 2.87 1.30
C GLY A 392 -7.48 1.35 1.25
N THR A 393 -6.34 0.76 0.94
CA THR A 393 -6.19 -0.70 0.74
C THR A 393 -6.22 -1.43 2.08
N VAL A 394 -6.94 -2.54 2.13
CA VAL A 394 -6.93 -3.45 3.29
C VAL A 394 -5.76 -4.41 3.13
N PHE A 395 -5.06 -4.69 4.22
CA PHE A 395 -3.98 -5.66 4.28
C PHE A 395 -4.27 -6.68 5.36
N ALA A 396 -4.04 -7.95 5.05
CA ALA A 396 -3.94 -9.00 6.05
C ALA A 396 -2.45 -9.17 6.40
N ILE A 397 -2.09 -8.87 7.64
CA ILE A 397 -0.74 -9.11 8.17
C ILE A 397 -0.77 -10.49 8.82
N ASP A 398 0.01 -11.43 8.28
CA ASP A 398 0.05 -12.81 8.78
C ASP A 398 0.98 -12.96 10.01
N SER A 399 1.11 -14.19 10.49
CA SER A 399 1.96 -14.50 11.65
C SER A 399 3.46 -14.34 11.39
N THR A 400 3.88 -14.24 10.13
CA THR A 400 5.28 -13.96 9.76
C THR A 400 5.58 -12.46 9.77
N GLY A 401 4.55 -11.62 9.86
CA GLY A 401 4.67 -10.17 9.74
C GLY A 401 4.62 -9.66 8.30
N THR A 402 4.24 -10.51 7.34
CA THR A 402 4.09 -10.11 5.93
C THR A 402 2.70 -9.51 5.71
N ALA A 403 2.64 -8.35 5.06
CA ALA A 403 1.40 -7.65 4.74
C ALA A 403 0.91 -8.00 3.33
N TYR A 404 -0.22 -8.69 3.22
CA TYR A 404 -0.83 -9.06 1.93
C TYR A 404 -1.96 -8.10 1.58
N PRO A 405 -1.85 -7.30 0.51
CA PRO A 405 -2.89 -6.37 0.09
C PRO A 405 -4.14 -7.08 -0.43
N ILE A 406 -5.31 -6.52 -0.12
CA ILE A 406 -6.64 -6.93 -0.56
C ILE A 406 -7.29 -5.71 -1.23
N PRO A 407 -6.97 -5.42 -2.51
CA PRO A 407 -7.40 -4.19 -3.19
C PRO A 407 -8.93 -4.04 -3.27
N GLN A 408 -9.64 -5.16 -3.47
CA GLN A 408 -11.10 -5.20 -3.58
C GLN A 408 -11.74 -5.79 -2.32
N ALA A 409 -11.44 -5.23 -1.15
CA ALA A 409 -11.97 -5.69 0.15
C ALA A 409 -13.46 -5.33 0.36
N THR A 410 -14.33 -5.81 -0.53
CA THR A 410 -15.79 -5.75 -0.38
C THR A 410 -16.27 -6.62 0.78
N GLU A 411 -17.50 -6.44 1.24
CA GLU A 411 -18.06 -7.26 2.32
C GLU A 411 -18.03 -8.76 1.98
N GLU A 412 -18.32 -9.11 0.73
CA GLU A 412 -18.28 -10.50 0.26
C GLU A 412 -16.84 -11.04 0.25
N ILE A 413 -15.87 -10.29 -0.28
CA ILE A 413 -14.47 -10.73 -0.32
C ILE A 413 -13.89 -10.92 1.09
N LEU A 414 -14.23 -10.01 2.02
CA LEU A 414 -13.84 -10.18 3.41
C LEU A 414 -14.48 -11.43 4.03
N LYS A 415 -15.77 -11.69 3.78
CA LYS A 415 -16.46 -12.91 4.27
C LYS A 415 -15.83 -14.18 3.73
N ARG A 416 -15.46 -14.21 2.45
CA ARG A 416 -14.72 -15.33 1.83
C ARG A 416 -13.42 -15.65 2.57
N LEU A 417 -12.70 -14.62 2.99
CA LEU A 417 -11.47 -14.75 3.78
C LEU A 417 -11.71 -15.07 5.26
N GLY A 418 -12.96 -15.00 5.74
CA GLY A 418 -13.35 -15.27 7.13
C GLY A 418 -13.43 -14.01 8.00
N TYR A 419 -13.60 -12.84 7.40
CA TYR A 419 -13.64 -11.54 8.06
C TYR A 419 -14.94 -10.78 7.79
N THR A 420 -15.16 -9.73 8.59
CA THR A 420 -16.19 -8.72 8.39
C THR A 420 -15.56 -7.35 8.27
N THR A 421 -16.31 -6.37 7.77
CA THR A 421 -15.86 -4.97 7.73
C THR A 421 -15.55 -4.40 9.12
N GLN A 422 -16.10 -4.98 10.19
CA GLN A 422 -15.84 -4.56 11.58
C GLN A 422 -14.50 -5.05 12.12
N ASP A 423 -13.85 -5.99 11.44
CA ASP A 423 -12.56 -6.55 11.87
C ASP A 423 -11.39 -5.67 11.41
N VAL A 424 -11.59 -4.89 10.36
CA VAL A 424 -10.58 -3.99 9.79
C VAL A 424 -10.25 -2.84 10.76
N ARG A 425 -8.97 -2.55 10.93
CA ARG A 425 -8.44 -1.44 11.74
C ARG A 425 -7.75 -0.41 10.85
N ASN A 426 -8.18 0.85 10.91
CA ASN A 426 -7.56 1.89 10.10
C ASN A 426 -6.21 2.31 10.71
N ILE A 427 -5.18 2.40 9.88
CA ILE A 427 -3.84 2.89 10.22
C ILE A 427 -3.41 3.96 9.20
N PRO A 428 -2.58 4.95 9.56
CA PRO A 428 -2.03 5.90 8.59
C PRO A 428 -1.18 5.16 7.55
N ARG A 429 -1.20 5.59 6.28
CA ARG A 429 -0.53 4.90 5.17
C ARG A 429 0.92 4.54 5.44
N ALA A 430 1.70 5.40 6.08
CA ALA A 430 3.12 5.13 6.38
C ALA A 430 3.34 3.87 7.25
N TRP A 431 2.34 3.47 8.05
CA TRP A 431 2.44 2.30 8.91
C TRP A 431 2.43 0.98 8.16
N ILE A 432 2.01 0.91 6.90
CA ILE A 432 2.11 -0.36 6.16
C ILE A 432 3.51 -0.57 5.55
N ASP A 433 4.31 0.50 5.40
CA ASP A 433 5.65 0.43 4.78
C ASP A 433 6.72 -0.15 5.71
N VAL A 434 6.42 -0.31 7.00
CA VAL A 434 7.31 -1.00 7.96
C VAL A 434 7.17 -2.52 7.91
N PHE A 435 6.27 -3.04 7.07
CA PHE A 435 6.05 -4.47 6.88
C PHE A 435 6.60 -4.92 5.52
N PRO A 436 7.21 -6.13 5.43
CA PRO A 436 7.42 -6.80 4.16
C PRO A 436 6.10 -6.95 3.41
N GLN A 437 6.09 -6.65 2.11
CA GLN A 437 4.90 -6.73 1.28
C GLN A 437 4.77 -8.11 0.64
N GLY A 438 3.57 -8.68 0.73
CA GLY A 438 3.20 -9.92 0.06
C GLY A 438 2.47 -9.68 -1.26
N VAL A 439 2.12 -10.77 -1.93
CA VAL A 439 1.32 -10.74 -3.16
C VAL A 439 -0.10 -10.25 -2.92
N GLN A 440 -0.74 -9.68 -3.96
CA GLN A 440 -2.11 -9.19 -3.85
C GLN A 440 -3.12 -10.34 -3.83
N LEU A 441 -4.07 -10.26 -2.90
CA LEU A 441 -5.14 -11.23 -2.71
C LEU A 441 -6.38 -10.79 -3.48
N THR A 442 -6.51 -11.24 -4.73
CA THR A 442 -7.66 -10.94 -5.61
C THR A 442 -8.32 -12.21 -6.13
N THR A 443 -9.61 -12.13 -6.44
CA THR A 443 -10.37 -13.23 -7.09
C THR A 443 -9.81 -13.56 -8.46
N THR A 444 -9.43 -12.55 -9.24
CA THR A 444 -8.83 -12.72 -10.56
C THR A 444 -7.52 -13.52 -10.49
N ALA A 445 -6.62 -13.14 -9.59
CA ALA A 445 -5.35 -13.86 -9.42
C ALA A 445 -5.58 -15.28 -8.88
N ALA A 446 -6.54 -15.46 -7.97
CA ALA A 446 -6.88 -16.78 -7.44
C ALA A 446 -7.45 -17.74 -8.51
N GLY A 447 -8.20 -17.21 -9.49
CA GLY A 447 -8.81 -18.00 -10.57
C GLY A 447 -7.92 -18.22 -11.78
N SER A 448 -6.73 -17.66 -11.78
CA SER A 448 -5.75 -17.78 -12.86
C SER A 448 -4.75 -18.90 -12.58
N ALA A 449 -4.07 -19.37 -13.63
CA ALA A 449 -2.98 -20.33 -13.46
C ALA A 449 -1.84 -19.72 -12.60
N PRO A 450 -1.20 -20.49 -11.71
CA PRO A 450 -0.08 -20.00 -10.93
C PRO A 450 1.08 -19.68 -11.87
N HIS A 451 1.41 -18.40 -11.95
CA HIS A 451 2.63 -17.94 -12.58
C HIS A 451 3.55 -17.46 -11.48
N THR A 452 4.86 -17.67 -11.66
CA THR A 452 5.85 -16.91 -10.91
C THR A 452 5.67 -15.44 -11.27
N MET A 453 4.86 -14.73 -10.49
CA MET A 453 5.12 -13.31 -10.27
C MET A 453 6.52 -13.29 -9.68
N THR A 454 7.49 -12.79 -10.45
CA THR A 454 8.82 -12.52 -9.95
C THR A 454 8.64 -11.63 -8.74
N THR A 455 8.80 -12.20 -7.55
CA THR A 455 8.73 -11.49 -6.29
C THR A 455 9.74 -10.36 -6.40
N THR A 456 9.24 -9.13 -6.41
CA THR A 456 9.99 -7.94 -6.04
C THR A 456 10.50 -8.14 -4.62
N ASP A 457 11.64 -8.83 -4.50
CA ASP A 457 12.58 -8.56 -3.42
C ASP A 457 12.69 -7.04 -3.30
N GLY A 458 12.61 -6.55 -2.07
CA GLY A 458 12.57 -5.12 -1.76
C GLY A 458 13.59 -4.34 -2.58
N MET A 459 13.23 -3.10 -2.91
CA MET A 459 14.03 -2.13 -3.67
C MET A 459 15.34 -1.74 -2.97
N ALA A 460 16.15 -2.72 -2.58
CA ALA A 460 17.58 -2.58 -2.40
C ALA A 460 18.17 -2.44 -3.80
N VAL A 461 18.32 -1.19 -4.24
CA VAL A 461 19.19 -0.76 -5.33
C VAL A 461 20.62 -1.12 -4.93
N ASP A 462 20.97 -2.40 -5.02
CA ASP A 462 22.30 -2.89 -4.68
C ASP A 462 23.33 -2.39 -5.71
N ALA A 463 24.54 -2.15 -5.20
CA ALA A 463 25.74 -1.50 -5.75
C ALA A 463 26.19 -1.83 -7.19
N ALA A 464 25.48 -2.64 -7.96
CA ALA A 464 25.76 -2.92 -9.37
C ALA A 464 25.37 -1.77 -10.32
N MET A 465 24.39 -0.92 -9.96
CA MET A 465 24.08 0.27 -10.77
C MET A 465 25.14 1.36 -10.65
N ALA A 466 25.95 1.34 -9.57
CA ALA A 466 27.08 2.26 -9.39
C ALA A 466 28.25 1.96 -10.33
N ASP A 467 28.35 0.74 -10.89
CA ASP A 467 29.42 0.35 -11.83
C ASP A 467 29.19 0.89 -13.26
N SER A 468 27.98 1.39 -13.55
CA SER A 468 27.61 1.95 -14.86
C SER A 468 28.03 3.42 -15.08
N GLN A 469 28.42 4.12 -14.01
CA GLN A 469 28.81 5.54 -14.02
C GLN A 469 30.05 5.82 -14.89
N GLY A 470 30.94 4.84 -15.05
CA GLY A 470 32.16 4.98 -15.86
C GLY A 470 31.97 4.76 -17.36
N GLN A 471 30.78 4.38 -17.84
CA GLN A 471 30.59 3.76 -19.17
C GLN A 471 29.54 4.42 -20.08
N CYS A 472 28.93 5.54 -19.70
CA CYS A 472 28.08 6.34 -20.59
C CYS A 472 28.88 7.18 -21.59
N GLN A 473 29.69 6.51 -22.42
CA GLN A 473 30.40 7.12 -23.55
C GLN A 473 29.91 6.51 -24.86
N ALA A 474 29.44 7.37 -25.76
CA ALA A 474 29.06 6.97 -27.10
C ALA A 474 30.21 6.20 -27.79
N GLY A 475 29.92 5.00 -28.31
CA GLY A 475 30.89 4.13 -28.98
C GLY A 475 31.51 3.01 -28.13
N VAL A 476 31.17 2.91 -26.85
CA VAL A 476 31.49 1.73 -26.01
C VAL A 476 30.24 0.87 -25.88
N GLU A 477 30.25 -0.35 -26.42
CA GLU A 477 29.12 -1.28 -26.24
C GLU A 477 28.92 -1.58 -24.74
N ASN A 478 27.79 -1.13 -24.21
CA ASN A 478 27.34 -1.39 -22.84
C ASN A 478 25.85 -1.68 -22.88
N TYR A 479 25.46 -2.88 -22.43
CA TYR A 479 24.06 -3.26 -22.31
C TYR A 479 23.68 -3.46 -20.85
N ILE A 480 22.59 -2.83 -20.44
CA ILE A 480 22.01 -3.04 -19.11
C ILE A 480 21.33 -4.41 -19.14
N THR A 481 21.87 -5.37 -18.39
CA THR A 481 21.36 -6.75 -18.34
C THR A 481 20.37 -7.01 -17.20
N ARG A 482 20.24 -6.05 -16.27
CA ARG A 482 19.27 -6.10 -15.17
C ARG A 482 18.04 -5.29 -15.57
N GLN A 483 16.85 -5.83 -15.32
CA GLN A 483 15.63 -5.09 -15.59
C GLN A 483 15.59 -3.76 -14.81
N PRO A 484 15.33 -2.64 -15.50
CA PRO A 484 15.09 -1.35 -14.85
C PRO A 484 13.95 -1.41 -13.83
N TRP A 485 13.99 -0.55 -12.81
CA TRP A 485 12.96 -0.55 -11.76
C TRP A 485 11.57 -0.14 -12.30
N THR A 486 11.53 0.70 -13.35
CA THR A 486 10.31 1.17 -14.00
C THR A 486 9.61 0.08 -14.80
N THR A 487 10.36 -0.87 -15.40
CA THR A 487 9.81 -2.07 -16.05
C THR A 487 8.96 -2.88 -15.09
N THR A 488 9.42 -3.01 -13.84
CA THR A 488 8.72 -3.73 -12.77
C THR A 488 7.58 -2.89 -12.20
N LEU A 489 7.81 -1.58 -11.99
CA LEU A 489 6.78 -0.66 -11.46
C LEU A 489 5.51 -0.69 -12.30
N PHE A 490 5.65 -0.70 -13.64
CA PHE A 490 4.52 -0.63 -14.57
C PHE A 490 4.10 -1.97 -15.18
N ASP A 491 4.71 -3.09 -14.78
CA ASP A 491 4.46 -4.43 -15.32
C ASP A 491 4.38 -4.42 -16.86
N TYR A 492 5.52 -4.15 -17.50
CA TYR A 492 5.59 -4.00 -18.97
C TYR A 492 5.03 -5.22 -19.70
N ASP A 493 5.21 -6.43 -19.17
CA ASP A 493 4.66 -7.65 -19.76
C ASP A 493 3.14 -7.61 -19.86
N THR A 494 2.46 -7.17 -18.79
CA THR A 494 1.00 -7.01 -18.80
C THR A 494 0.59 -5.82 -19.64
N LEU A 495 1.31 -4.70 -19.54
CA LEU A 495 1.02 -3.47 -20.26
C LEU A 495 1.08 -3.67 -21.78
N HIS A 496 2.16 -4.29 -22.28
CA HIS A 496 2.40 -4.52 -23.71
C HIS A 496 1.48 -5.57 -24.33
N ARG A 497 0.82 -6.40 -23.51
CA ARG A 497 -0.30 -7.25 -24.00
C ARG A 497 -1.56 -6.44 -24.31
N GLN A 498 -1.73 -5.27 -23.71
CA GLN A 498 -2.88 -4.40 -23.96
C GLN A 498 -2.59 -3.40 -25.07
N ALA A 499 -1.50 -2.64 -24.95
CA ALA A 499 -1.08 -1.65 -25.93
C ALA A 499 0.43 -1.51 -25.95
N THR A 500 1.00 -1.17 -27.12
CA THR A 500 2.44 -1.00 -27.33
C THR A 500 2.80 0.35 -27.93
N GLY A 501 1.83 1.24 -28.16
CA GLY A 501 1.98 2.52 -28.87
C GLY A 501 1.84 2.39 -30.39
N LYS A 502 1.50 1.21 -30.89
CA LYS A 502 1.42 0.92 -32.32
C LYS A 502 0.45 1.85 -33.04
N GLY A 503 0.94 2.49 -34.10
CA GLY A 503 0.15 3.40 -34.94
C GLY A 503 0.04 4.83 -34.37
N VAL A 504 0.71 5.10 -33.25
CA VAL A 504 0.80 6.43 -32.65
C VAL A 504 2.18 7.02 -32.91
N THR A 505 2.21 8.25 -33.40
CA THR A 505 3.42 9.05 -33.63
C THR A 505 3.63 9.99 -32.45
N VAL A 506 4.78 9.87 -31.81
CA VAL A 506 5.25 10.73 -30.73
C VAL A 506 6.35 11.65 -31.27
N ALA A 507 6.08 12.94 -31.35
CA ALA A 507 7.09 13.93 -31.69
C ALA A 507 7.98 14.21 -30.48
N VAL A 508 9.30 14.10 -30.65
CA VAL A 508 10.29 14.42 -29.62
C VAL A 508 10.97 15.74 -30.01
N ILE A 509 10.53 16.85 -29.41
CA ILE A 509 11.12 18.19 -29.64
C ILE A 509 12.30 18.36 -28.69
N ASP A 510 13.52 18.08 -29.17
CA ASP A 510 14.73 17.99 -28.33
C ASP A 510 16.04 18.18 -29.14
N SER A 511 17.14 17.54 -28.73
CA SER A 511 18.47 17.61 -29.37
C SER A 511 18.63 16.79 -30.67
N GLY A 512 17.57 16.09 -31.07
CA GLY A 512 17.57 15.09 -32.15
C GLY A 512 17.45 13.67 -31.58
N VAL A 513 17.35 12.66 -32.46
CA VAL A 513 17.32 11.24 -32.07
C VAL A 513 18.20 10.45 -33.02
N ASP A 514 19.15 9.66 -32.51
CA ASP A 514 19.97 8.77 -33.34
C ASP A 514 19.13 7.64 -33.94
N ALA A 515 18.76 7.77 -35.22
CA ALA A 515 17.97 6.77 -35.94
C ALA A 515 18.75 5.46 -36.20
N ASN A 516 20.08 5.47 -36.07
CA ASN A 516 20.91 4.26 -36.22
C ASN A 516 21.05 3.48 -34.92
N ASN A 517 20.53 4.01 -33.80
CA ASN A 517 20.53 3.31 -32.54
C ASN A 517 19.77 1.96 -32.66
N PRO A 518 20.35 0.82 -32.30
CA PRO A 518 19.72 -0.50 -32.42
C PRO A 518 18.34 -0.59 -31.75
N HIS A 519 18.17 0.05 -30.59
CA HIS A 519 16.89 0.10 -29.88
C HIS A 519 15.83 0.91 -30.63
N LEU A 520 16.22 1.93 -31.41
CA LEU A 520 15.30 2.89 -32.03
C LEU A 520 15.18 2.75 -33.55
N SER A 521 15.99 1.89 -34.17
CA SER A 521 16.10 1.69 -35.62
C SER A 521 14.78 1.36 -36.35
N LYS A 522 13.76 0.90 -35.62
CA LYS A 522 12.42 0.60 -36.15
C LYS A 522 11.35 1.63 -35.76
N ALA A 523 11.65 2.48 -34.79
CA ALA A 523 10.71 3.46 -34.25
C ALA A 523 10.86 4.83 -34.92
N VAL A 524 12.07 5.22 -35.31
CA VAL A 524 12.36 6.59 -35.78
C VAL A 524 12.03 6.76 -37.27
N VAL A 525 11.31 7.83 -37.60
CA VAL A 525 11.04 8.28 -38.98
C VAL A 525 11.71 9.63 -39.26
N PRO A 526 11.92 10.03 -40.54
CA PRO A 526 12.44 11.35 -40.86
C PRO A 526 11.54 12.46 -40.29
N GLY A 527 12.13 13.35 -39.51
CA GLY A 527 11.45 14.47 -38.88
C GLY A 527 11.89 15.82 -39.42
N VAL A 528 12.16 16.77 -38.52
CA VAL A 528 12.49 18.16 -38.87
C VAL A 528 13.68 18.62 -38.03
N SER A 529 14.56 19.43 -38.62
CA SER A 529 15.60 20.14 -37.87
C SER A 529 15.43 21.65 -38.05
N PHE A 530 15.50 22.37 -36.94
CA PHE A 530 15.54 23.83 -36.88
C PHE A 530 16.98 24.35 -36.72
N LEU A 531 17.98 23.49 -36.84
CA LEU A 531 19.38 23.88 -36.85
C LEU A 531 19.83 24.25 -38.27
N ASP A 532 20.48 25.39 -38.39
CA ASP A 532 20.97 25.89 -39.67
C ASP A 532 21.96 24.90 -40.32
N GLY A 533 21.64 24.46 -41.55
CA GLY A 533 22.49 23.56 -42.33
C GLY A 533 22.38 22.08 -41.96
N ASP A 534 21.51 21.70 -41.02
CA ASP A 534 21.27 20.31 -40.67
C ASP A 534 20.37 19.63 -41.71
N THR A 535 20.90 18.59 -42.36
CA THR A 535 20.19 17.77 -43.35
C THR A 535 19.73 16.41 -42.81
N SER A 536 19.95 16.14 -41.52
CA SER A 536 19.59 14.86 -40.88
C SER A 536 18.09 14.69 -40.67
N ASN A 537 17.29 15.75 -40.83
CA ASN A 537 15.87 15.76 -40.48
C ASN A 537 15.62 15.35 -39.01
N GLY A 538 16.53 15.78 -38.11
CA GLY A 538 16.47 15.47 -36.69
C GLY A 538 16.91 14.05 -36.30
N MET A 539 17.28 13.21 -37.27
CA MET A 539 17.69 11.80 -37.06
C MET A 539 19.14 11.63 -36.59
N GLU A 540 19.81 12.73 -36.23
CA GLU A 540 21.12 12.73 -35.59
C GLU A 540 21.02 13.45 -34.24
N ASP A 541 21.67 12.89 -33.23
CA ASP A 541 21.76 13.46 -31.90
C ASP A 541 23.21 13.38 -31.44
N ILE A 542 23.81 14.53 -31.15
CA ILE A 542 25.19 14.60 -30.63
C ILE A 542 25.22 14.90 -29.13
N TYR A 543 24.09 15.31 -28.56
CA TYR A 543 23.96 15.68 -27.16
C TYR A 543 23.43 14.53 -26.30
N SER A 544 22.75 13.56 -26.93
CA SER A 544 22.21 12.32 -26.35
C SER A 544 20.87 12.44 -25.63
N HIS A 545 20.41 13.66 -25.31
CA HIS A 545 19.21 13.85 -24.50
C HIS A 545 17.93 13.41 -25.25
N GLY A 546 17.76 13.84 -26.51
CA GLY A 546 16.61 13.43 -27.30
C GLY A 546 16.59 11.93 -27.60
N THR A 547 17.76 11.31 -27.81
CA THR A 547 17.87 9.84 -27.94
C THR A 547 17.48 9.12 -26.66
N ALA A 548 17.88 9.63 -25.49
CA ALA A 548 17.50 9.08 -24.20
C ALA A 548 15.99 9.22 -23.93
N VAL A 549 15.38 10.36 -24.29
CA VAL A 549 13.93 10.56 -24.23
C VAL A 549 13.21 9.57 -25.14
N ALA A 550 13.65 9.44 -26.40
CA ALA A 550 13.08 8.49 -27.36
C ALA A 550 13.24 7.03 -26.90
N GLY A 551 14.34 6.68 -26.22
CA GLY A 551 14.57 5.35 -25.65
C GLY A 551 13.56 4.99 -24.56
N ILE A 552 13.24 5.93 -23.65
CA ILE A 552 12.21 5.71 -22.62
C ILE A 552 10.83 5.48 -23.27
N ILE A 553 10.56 6.19 -24.37
CA ILE A 553 9.28 6.09 -25.07
C ILE A 553 9.19 4.78 -25.84
N ALA A 554 10.12 4.52 -26.76
CA ALA A 554 9.96 3.53 -27.83
C ALA A 554 11.19 2.65 -28.06
N ALA A 555 12.08 2.46 -27.07
CA ALA A 555 13.16 1.48 -27.23
C ALA A 555 12.58 0.08 -27.48
N GLY A 556 12.92 -0.48 -28.64
CA GLY A 556 12.69 -1.87 -28.97
C GLY A 556 13.67 -2.80 -28.27
N ASN A 557 13.36 -4.09 -28.28
CA ASN A 557 14.20 -5.12 -27.68
C ASN A 557 15.49 -5.34 -28.50
N VAL A 558 16.65 -5.31 -27.83
CA VAL A 558 17.96 -5.65 -28.39
C VAL A 558 18.53 -6.84 -27.62
N PRO A 559 18.95 -7.93 -28.28
CA PRO A 559 19.50 -9.10 -27.60
C PRO A 559 20.66 -8.75 -26.65
N GLY A 560 20.51 -9.09 -25.37
CA GLY A 560 21.51 -8.81 -24.34
C GLY A 560 21.26 -7.53 -23.54
N SER A 561 20.33 -6.68 -23.98
CA SER A 561 19.84 -5.52 -23.22
C SER A 561 18.48 -5.81 -22.59
N SER A 562 18.26 -5.21 -21.42
CA SER A 562 16.99 -5.17 -20.68
C SER A 562 16.29 -3.82 -20.81
N ILE A 563 16.83 -2.89 -21.62
CA ILE A 563 16.15 -1.64 -21.93
C ILE A 563 14.98 -1.91 -22.88
N GLN A 564 13.84 -1.36 -22.52
CA GLN A 564 12.62 -1.38 -23.31
C GLN A 564 11.85 -0.08 -23.06
N GLY A 565 11.28 0.49 -24.11
CA GLY A 565 10.39 1.65 -24.02
C GLY A 565 9.05 1.26 -23.41
N LEU A 566 8.37 2.22 -22.77
CA LEU A 566 7.01 1.98 -22.25
C LEU A 566 6.01 1.77 -23.40
N ALA A 567 6.22 2.39 -24.56
CA ALA A 567 5.45 2.26 -25.80
C ALA A 567 6.36 1.80 -26.96
N PRO A 568 6.83 0.53 -26.96
CA PRO A 568 7.90 0.05 -27.83
C PRO A 568 7.58 0.01 -29.33
N ASP A 569 6.29 0.07 -29.71
CA ASP A 569 5.84 0.12 -31.11
C ASP A 569 5.36 1.52 -31.54
N ALA A 570 5.55 2.54 -30.69
CA ALA A 570 5.30 3.93 -31.07
C ALA A 570 6.30 4.40 -32.14
N THR A 571 5.82 5.27 -33.03
CA THR A 571 6.68 5.92 -34.03
C THR A 571 7.26 7.20 -33.45
N ILE A 572 8.57 7.38 -33.48
CA ILE A 572 9.25 8.58 -33.02
C ILE A 572 9.47 9.53 -34.20
N LEU A 573 8.91 10.73 -34.11
CA LEU A 573 9.17 11.85 -35.02
C LEU A 573 10.17 12.81 -34.35
N PRO A 574 11.46 12.80 -34.69
CA PRO A 574 12.43 13.67 -34.06
C PRO A 574 12.31 15.10 -34.60
N ILE A 575 12.18 16.08 -33.71
CA ILE A 575 12.22 17.49 -34.08
C ILE A 575 13.37 18.16 -33.34
N ARG A 576 14.47 18.36 -34.05
CA ARG A 576 15.71 18.87 -33.48
C ARG A 576 15.68 20.39 -33.41
N VAL A 577 15.80 20.93 -32.20
CA VAL A 577 15.72 22.39 -31.95
C VAL A 577 16.99 22.95 -31.29
N PHE A 578 17.87 22.11 -30.76
CA PHE A 578 19.20 22.51 -30.28
C PHE A 578 20.25 21.45 -30.59
N GLU A 579 21.52 21.87 -30.67
CA GLU A 579 22.64 20.97 -30.93
C GLU A 579 23.26 20.42 -29.65
N SER A 580 23.55 21.28 -28.68
CA SER A 580 24.10 20.93 -27.38
C SER A 580 23.84 22.05 -26.37
N ILE A 581 23.61 21.69 -25.10
CA ILE A 581 23.55 22.67 -24.01
C ILE A 581 24.91 22.66 -23.30
N ARG A 582 25.51 23.83 -23.15
CA ARG A 582 26.82 24.02 -22.53
C ARG A 582 26.71 24.94 -21.33
N GLU A 583 27.40 24.61 -20.25
CA GLU A 583 27.54 25.51 -19.12
C GLU A 583 28.75 26.43 -19.34
N GLN A 584 28.52 27.73 -19.37
CA GLN A 584 29.55 28.76 -19.49
C GLN A 584 29.29 29.82 -18.41
N ASP A 585 30.27 30.03 -17.53
CA ASP A 585 30.21 31.01 -16.43
C ASP A 585 28.97 30.84 -15.51
N GLY A 586 28.58 29.60 -15.21
CA GLY A 586 27.41 29.28 -14.36
C GLY A 586 26.06 29.54 -15.02
N ARG A 587 26.02 29.69 -16.35
CA ARG A 587 24.79 29.79 -17.15
C ARG A 587 24.76 28.73 -18.24
N GLN A 588 23.60 28.12 -18.46
CA GLN A 588 23.37 27.24 -19.60
C GLN A 588 23.23 28.08 -20.88
N THR A 589 23.95 27.69 -21.92
CA THR A 589 23.98 28.31 -23.25
C THR A 589 23.70 27.24 -24.31
N GLY A 590 23.10 27.61 -25.44
CA GLY A 590 22.76 26.67 -26.52
C GLY A 590 21.36 26.04 -26.43
N ALA A 591 20.57 26.36 -25.39
CA ALA A 591 19.15 26.01 -25.34
C ALA A 591 18.35 26.73 -26.46
N PRO A 592 17.30 26.10 -27.01
CA PRO A 592 16.50 26.72 -28.06
C PRO A 592 15.66 27.88 -27.51
N SER A 593 15.32 28.86 -28.35
CA SER A 593 14.35 29.88 -27.96
C SER A 593 12.94 29.28 -27.96
N MET A 594 12.05 29.80 -27.09
CA MET A 594 10.67 29.32 -27.04
C MET A 594 9.90 29.64 -28.33
N GLU A 595 10.32 30.63 -29.13
CA GLU A 595 9.77 30.86 -30.48
C GLU A 595 10.13 29.72 -31.44
N THR A 596 11.35 29.19 -31.37
CA THR A 596 11.75 28.01 -32.15
C THR A 596 10.95 26.78 -31.72
N VAL A 597 10.79 26.56 -30.41
CA VAL A 597 9.95 25.46 -29.88
C VAL A 597 8.49 25.63 -30.31
N SER A 598 7.96 26.86 -30.34
CA SER A 598 6.60 27.13 -30.84
C SER A 598 6.43 26.69 -32.30
N LYS A 599 7.40 26.98 -33.17
CA LYS A 599 7.39 26.52 -34.57
C LYS A 599 7.55 24.99 -34.68
N ALA A 600 8.34 24.40 -33.79
CA ALA A 600 8.51 22.95 -33.73
C ALA A 600 7.21 22.21 -33.35
N ILE A 601 6.39 22.78 -32.47
CA ILE A 601 5.05 22.25 -32.16
C ILE A 601 4.17 22.25 -33.42
N ILE A 602 4.12 23.35 -34.17
CA ILE A 602 3.37 23.41 -35.43
C ILE A 602 3.88 22.34 -36.40
N ALA A 603 5.19 22.21 -36.56
CA ALA A 603 5.79 21.18 -37.42
C ALA A 603 5.43 19.75 -36.98
N ALA A 604 5.38 19.47 -35.67
CA ALA A 604 4.95 18.16 -35.17
C ALA A 604 3.52 17.82 -35.60
N VAL A 605 2.61 18.79 -35.46
CA VAL A 605 1.20 18.67 -35.82
C VAL A 605 1.02 18.50 -37.33
N ASP A 606 1.74 19.30 -38.13
CA ASP A 606 1.70 19.23 -39.59
C ASP A 606 2.26 17.89 -40.12
N HIS A 607 3.09 17.22 -39.33
CA HIS A 607 3.59 15.85 -39.56
C HIS A 607 2.72 14.77 -38.88
N HIS A 608 1.52 15.12 -38.43
CA HIS A 608 0.52 14.21 -37.85
C HIS A 608 0.96 13.49 -36.56
N ALA A 609 1.82 14.12 -35.75
CA ALA A 609 2.13 13.59 -34.43
C ALA A 609 0.92 13.71 -33.50
N GLN A 610 0.45 12.60 -32.92
CA GLN A 610 -0.65 12.60 -31.95
C GLN A 610 -0.17 13.04 -30.57
N ILE A 611 1.06 12.70 -30.19
CA ILE A 611 1.66 13.10 -28.90
C ILE A 611 2.91 13.94 -29.18
N ILE A 612 3.10 15.03 -28.43
CA ILE A 612 4.26 15.92 -28.56
C ILE A 612 4.96 16.00 -27.21
N ASN A 613 6.12 15.35 -27.08
CA ASN A 613 6.99 15.42 -25.91
C ASN A 613 7.87 16.67 -25.96
N ILE A 614 7.79 17.51 -24.93
CA ILE A 614 8.64 18.68 -24.74
C ILE A 614 9.31 18.62 -23.38
N SER A 615 10.51 18.04 -23.35
CA SER A 615 11.34 17.94 -22.15
C SER A 615 12.14 19.23 -21.88
N LEU A 616 11.49 20.38 -22.10
CA LEU A 616 12.02 21.74 -21.97
C LEU A 616 11.00 22.62 -21.26
N SER A 617 11.47 23.62 -20.53
CA SER A 617 10.60 24.59 -19.89
C SER A 617 11.25 25.96 -19.74
N ASP A 618 10.43 27.02 -19.79
CA ASP A 618 10.84 28.40 -19.53
C ASP A 618 9.87 29.08 -18.55
N THR A 619 10.31 30.14 -17.90
CA THR A 619 9.49 31.05 -17.10
C THR A 619 8.61 32.00 -17.94
N GLN A 620 8.93 32.19 -19.21
CA GLN A 620 8.26 33.19 -20.06
C GLN A 620 7.00 32.64 -20.75
N ASP A 621 5.90 33.37 -20.62
CA ASP A 621 4.69 33.20 -21.42
C ASP A 621 4.80 34.08 -22.68
N ILE A 622 4.78 33.47 -23.86
CA ILE A 622 4.87 34.18 -25.13
C ILE A 622 3.68 33.83 -26.04
N ALA A 623 3.20 34.82 -26.79
CA ALA A 623 2.05 34.65 -27.68
C ALA A 623 2.23 33.51 -28.72
N PRO A 624 3.39 33.38 -29.40
CA PRO A 624 3.60 32.28 -30.35
C PRO A 624 3.45 30.88 -29.73
N MET A 625 3.86 30.71 -28.47
CA MET A 625 3.75 29.41 -27.79
C MET A 625 2.29 29.09 -27.48
N ARG A 626 1.53 30.07 -26.98
CA ARG A 626 0.11 29.92 -26.72
C ARG A 626 -0.68 29.57 -27.99
N GLU A 627 -0.36 30.23 -29.11
CA GLU A 627 -0.95 29.94 -30.42
C GLU A 627 -0.60 28.52 -30.90
N ALA A 628 0.65 28.10 -30.71
CA ALA A 628 1.08 26.75 -31.08
C ALA A 628 0.41 25.66 -30.24
N VAL A 629 0.22 25.88 -28.95
CA VAL A 629 -0.53 24.97 -28.06
C VAL A 629 -1.98 24.83 -28.52
N GLN A 630 -2.65 25.94 -28.83
CA GLN A 630 -4.02 25.92 -29.35
C GLN A 630 -4.12 25.23 -30.71
N TYR A 631 -3.11 25.42 -31.57
CA TYR A 631 -3.03 24.74 -32.86
C TYR A 631 -2.92 23.22 -32.68
N ALA A 632 -2.03 22.75 -31.81
CA ALA A 632 -1.87 21.32 -31.52
C ALA A 632 -3.18 20.70 -31.00
N GLN A 633 -3.80 21.32 -30.00
CA GLN A 633 -5.04 20.82 -29.41
C GLN A 633 -6.18 20.75 -30.44
N SER A 634 -6.33 21.77 -31.28
CA SER A 634 -7.39 21.83 -32.30
C SER A 634 -7.18 20.87 -33.47
N HIS A 635 -5.97 20.33 -33.65
CA HIS A 635 -5.62 19.38 -34.71
C HIS A 635 -5.37 17.95 -34.19
N GLY A 636 -5.76 17.67 -32.95
CA GLY A 636 -5.74 16.31 -32.41
C GLY A 636 -4.41 15.86 -31.81
N SER A 637 -3.53 16.80 -31.43
CA SER A 637 -2.25 16.51 -30.78
C SER A 637 -2.26 16.90 -29.31
N LEU A 638 -1.86 15.97 -28.43
CA LEU A 638 -1.63 16.23 -27.01
C LEU A 638 -0.17 16.63 -26.78
N ILE A 639 0.04 17.78 -26.13
CA ILE A 639 1.38 18.20 -25.70
C ILE A 639 1.60 17.71 -24.26
N VAL A 640 2.73 17.05 -24.03
CA VAL A 640 3.21 16.62 -22.72
C VAL A 640 4.53 17.35 -22.45
N ALA A 641 4.60 18.11 -21.35
CA ALA A 641 5.73 19.00 -21.11
C ALA A 641 6.24 18.96 -19.66
N SER A 642 7.55 19.19 -19.51
CA SER A 642 8.22 19.27 -18.22
C SER A 642 7.67 20.44 -17.37
N ALA A 643 7.34 20.15 -16.11
CA ALA A 643 6.99 21.17 -15.11
C ALA A 643 8.19 21.99 -14.60
N GLY A 644 9.41 21.60 -15.00
CA GLY A 644 10.67 22.27 -14.75
C GLY A 644 11.53 21.64 -13.66
N ASN A 645 12.85 21.75 -13.80
CA ASN A 645 13.83 21.39 -12.77
C ASN A 645 14.43 22.67 -12.17
N ARG A 646 14.60 22.74 -10.85
CA ARG A 646 15.18 23.92 -10.18
C ARG A 646 16.62 24.18 -10.62
N LEU A 647 17.42 23.13 -10.80
CA LEU A 647 18.86 23.25 -11.11
C LEU A 647 19.17 23.68 -12.55
N THR A 648 18.26 23.41 -13.49
CA THR A 648 18.45 23.75 -14.91
C THR A 648 17.54 24.87 -15.39
N SER A 649 16.69 25.41 -14.51
CA SER A 649 15.82 26.54 -14.84
C SER A 649 16.56 27.87 -14.68
N THR A 650 16.16 28.85 -15.50
CA THR A 650 16.56 30.27 -15.34
C THR A 650 16.08 30.88 -14.02
N SER A 651 15.15 30.22 -13.32
CA SER A 651 14.69 30.55 -11.99
C SER A 651 14.55 29.30 -11.12
N THR A 652 15.18 29.31 -9.95
CA THR A 652 15.06 28.24 -8.95
C THR A 652 13.77 28.31 -8.13
N LYS A 653 12.95 29.36 -8.31
CA LYS A 653 11.71 29.57 -7.56
C LYS A 653 10.54 28.78 -8.15
N ASP A 654 9.64 28.35 -7.27
CA ASP A 654 8.34 27.79 -7.67
C ASP A 654 7.52 28.81 -8.46
N GLY A 655 6.65 28.29 -9.31
CA GLY A 655 5.81 29.09 -10.20
C GLY A 655 5.75 28.53 -11.61
N ALA A 656 4.91 29.16 -12.42
CA ALA A 656 4.60 28.70 -13.77
C ALA A 656 5.84 28.42 -14.63
N ARG A 657 5.76 27.33 -15.39
CA ARG A 657 6.76 26.93 -16.38
C ARG A 657 6.03 26.59 -17.69
N TYR A 658 6.40 27.24 -18.77
CA TYR A 658 5.78 27.09 -20.08
C TYR A 658 6.62 26.14 -20.95
N PRO A 659 5.98 25.25 -21.73
CA PRO A 659 4.54 25.23 -22.03
C PRO A 659 3.65 24.51 -21.00
N ALA A 660 4.19 23.80 -19.99
CA ALA A 660 3.41 23.02 -19.01
C ALA A 660 2.32 23.81 -18.28
N ALA A 661 2.48 25.13 -18.10
CA ALA A 661 1.52 25.99 -17.43
C ALA A 661 0.29 26.37 -18.29
N TYR A 662 0.26 26.02 -19.58
CA TYR A 662 -0.95 26.19 -20.38
C TYR A 662 -1.98 25.09 -20.04
N PRO A 663 -3.27 25.42 -19.84
CA PRO A 663 -4.28 24.44 -19.43
C PRO A 663 -4.42 23.22 -20.35
N ASP A 664 -4.20 23.40 -21.65
CA ASP A 664 -4.30 22.34 -22.68
C ASP A 664 -3.05 21.43 -22.73
N VAL A 665 -1.98 21.77 -22.01
CA VAL A 665 -0.73 21.00 -21.96
C VAL A 665 -0.74 20.11 -20.73
N LEU A 666 -0.34 18.85 -20.86
CA LEU A 666 -0.16 17.94 -19.73
C LEU A 666 1.20 18.18 -19.08
N GLY A 667 1.21 18.83 -17.91
CA GLY A 667 2.44 19.17 -17.20
C GLY A 667 2.94 18.07 -16.26
N VAL A 668 4.23 17.72 -16.34
CA VAL A 668 4.80 16.53 -15.67
C VAL A 668 5.90 16.89 -14.69
N THR A 669 5.77 16.41 -13.45
CA THR A 669 6.82 16.47 -12.40
C THR A 669 7.55 15.13 -12.26
N ALA A 670 8.71 15.12 -11.62
CA ALA A 670 9.56 13.94 -11.49
C ALA A 670 9.53 13.31 -10.10
N LEU A 671 9.49 11.98 -10.10
CA LEU A 671 9.60 11.14 -8.91
C LEU A 671 11.00 10.54 -8.79
N ASN A 672 11.47 10.43 -7.55
CA ASN A 672 12.61 9.58 -7.21
C ASN A 672 12.21 8.09 -7.17
N THR A 673 13.16 7.21 -6.85
CA THR A 673 12.89 5.76 -6.73
C THR A 673 11.97 5.41 -5.57
N ASP A 674 11.78 6.31 -4.60
CA ASP A 674 10.86 6.14 -3.47
C ASP A 674 9.44 6.65 -3.79
N LEU A 675 9.19 7.04 -5.04
CA LEU A 675 7.93 7.62 -5.52
C LEU A 675 7.57 8.97 -4.85
N GLU A 676 8.58 9.76 -4.50
CA GLU A 676 8.44 11.10 -3.96
C GLU A 676 8.89 12.16 -4.97
N VAL A 677 8.19 13.30 -5.02
CA VAL A 677 8.65 14.49 -5.74
C VAL A 677 9.62 15.24 -4.84
N THR A 678 10.87 15.38 -5.29
CA THR A 678 11.91 16.10 -4.54
C THR A 678 11.85 17.61 -4.79
N GLU A 679 12.59 18.38 -4.00
CA GLU A 679 12.77 19.82 -4.22
C GLU A 679 13.55 20.13 -5.50
N ASP A 680 14.06 19.13 -6.21
CA ASP A 680 14.76 19.31 -7.48
C ASP A 680 13.80 19.69 -8.62
N SER A 681 12.51 19.36 -8.48
CA SER A 681 11.45 19.77 -9.42
C SER A 681 10.85 21.11 -9.00
N VAL A 682 10.45 21.92 -9.98
CA VAL A 682 9.70 23.16 -9.76
C VAL A 682 8.25 22.80 -9.45
N HIS A 683 7.69 23.33 -8.36
CA HIS A 683 6.30 23.08 -7.98
C HIS A 683 5.40 24.22 -8.48
N GLY A 684 4.10 23.92 -8.67
CA GLY A 684 3.12 24.92 -9.05
C GLY A 684 1.86 24.37 -9.71
N SER A 685 1.02 25.29 -10.17
CA SER A 685 -0.24 24.97 -10.86
C SER A 685 -0.05 24.31 -12.22
N GLN A 686 1.18 24.32 -12.75
CA GLN A 686 1.54 23.61 -13.99
C GLN A 686 1.71 22.10 -13.80
N VAL A 687 1.79 21.59 -12.56
CA VAL A 687 1.97 20.15 -12.33
C VAL A 687 0.64 19.44 -12.44
N ASP A 688 0.45 18.62 -13.47
CA ASP A 688 -0.78 17.85 -13.65
C ASP A 688 -0.62 16.40 -13.17
N VAL A 689 0.53 15.77 -13.39
CA VAL A 689 0.81 14.37 -13.01
C VAL A 689 2.30 14.17 -12.67
N ALA A 690 2.60 13.18 -11.83
CA ALA A 690 3.96 12.79 -11.46
C ALA A 690 4.36 11.45 -12.11
N ALA A 691 5.62 11.35 -12.54
CA ALA A 691 6.17 10.16 -13.18
C ALA A 691 7.63 9.89 -12.79
N PRO A 692 8.13 8.66 -12.95
CA PRO A 692 9.53 8.33 -12.67
C PRO A 692 10.52 9.25 -13.40
N GLY A 693 11.42 9.89 -12.65
CA GLY A 693 12.44 10.79 -13.20
C GLY A 693 13.84 10.59 -12.62
N MET A 694 14.05 9.59 -11.76
CA MET A 694 15.35 9.23 -11.18
C MET A 694 15.70 7.77 -11.50
N MET A 695 17.00 7.48 -11.62
CA MET A 695 17.51 6.14 -11.94
C MET A 695 16.86 5.54 -13.20
N THR A 696 16.63 6.37 -14.21
CA THR A 696 15.91 5.98 -15.43
C THR A 696 16.87 5.38 -16.45
N ALA A 697 16.67 4.11 -16.78
CA ALA A 697 17.44 3.44 -17.83
C ALA A 697 16.94 3.86 -19.21
N SER A 698 17.85 4.21 -20.11
CA SER A 698 17.57 4.50 -21.53
C SER A 698 18.82 4.30 -22.40
N THR A 699 18.71 4.59 -23.70
CA THR A 699 19.80 4.45 -24.67
C THR A 699 20.29 5.81 -25.17
N ILE A 700 21.58 5.91 -25.50
CA ILE A 700 22.22 7.11 -26.10
C ILE A 700 22.74 6.81 -27.52
N PRO A 701 23.20 7.81 -28.28
CA PRO A 701 23.74 7.61 -29.63
C PRO A 701 24.79 6.50 -29.68
N GLY A 702 24.72 5.68 -30.73
CA GLY A 702 25.56 4.49 -30.90
C GLY A 702 25.05 3.23 -30.20
N GLY A 703 23.87 3.26 -29.57
CA GLY A 703 23.25 2.07 -28.97
C GLY A 703 23.74 1.71 -27.59
N VAL A 704 24.27 2.68 -26.85
CA VAL A 704 24.83 2.46 -25.51
C VAL A 704 23.72 2.62 -24.47
N ASP A 705 23.58 1.64 -23.57
CA ASP A 705 22.64 1.70 -22.46
C ASP A 705 23.21 2.48 -21.29
N CYS A 706 22.37 3.36 -20.73
CA CYS A 706 22.72 4.29 -19.67
C CYS A 706 21.63 4.40 -18.62
N VAL A 707 22.04 4.67 -17.37
CA VAL A 707 21.14 5.08 -16.30
C VAL A 707 21.31 6.58 -16.09
N PHE A 708 20.21 7.31 -16.17
CA PHE A 708 20.17 8.76 -16.01
C PHE A 708 19.59 9.18 -14.68
N ALA A 709 19.82 10.45 -14.34
CA ALA A 709 19.26 11.09 -13.14
C ALA A 709 19.56 10.27 -11.88
N THR A 710 20.84 9.95 -11.66
CA THR A 710 21.28 9.07 -10.55
C THR A 710 21.31 9.77 -9.21
N ASP A 711 21.46 11.10 -9.23
CA ASP A 711 21.68 11.91 -8.03
C ASP A 711 20.55 12.91 -7.80
N VAL A 712 19.79 13.23 -8.85
CA VAL A 712 18.76 14.27 -8.89
C VAL A 712 17.67 13.84 -9.85
N SER A 713 16.41 13.93 -9.42
CA SER A 713 15.24 13.64 -10.28
C SER A 713 15.14 14.65 -11.43
N SER A 714 14.84 14.17 -12.64
CA SER A 714 14.68 15.00 -13.84
C SER A 714 13.29 14.87 -14.44
N THR A 715 12.59 16.01 -14.52
CA THR A 715 11.28 16.13 -15.19
C THR A 715 11.36 15.81 -16.68
N SER A 716 12.53 15.87 -17.31
CA SER A 716 12.71 15.50 -18.72
C SER A 716 12.39 14.02 -18.97
N PHE A 717 12.85 13.13 -18.10
CA PHE A 717 12.62 11.68 -18.23
C PHE A 717 11.21 11.29 -17.77
N ALA A 718 10.69 11.98 -16.75
CA ALA A 718 9.29 11.83 -16.35
C ALA A 718 8.33 12.19 -17.49
N THR A 719 8.60 13.28 -18.22
CA THR A 719 7.82 13.70 -19.40
C THR A 719 7.81 12.61 -20.48
N ALA A 720 8.93 11.88 -20.65
CA ALA A 720 9.03 10.79 -21.61
C ALA A 720 8.13 9.60 -21.24
N TYR A 721 8.09 9.20 -19.96
CA TYR A 721 7.18 8.14 -19.50
C TYR A 721 5.70 8.49 -19.72
N VAL A 722 5.30 9.73 -19.39
CA VAL A 722 3.91 10.18 -19.58
C VAL A 722 3.57 10.31 -21.07
N SER A 723 4.52 10.74 -21.91
CA SER A 723 4.32 10.76 -23.37
C SER A 723 4.11 9.36 -23.94
N ALA A 724 4.81 8.37 -23.38
CA ALA A 724 4.64 6.98 -23.77
C ALA A 724 3.29 6.42 -23.28
N GLU A 725 2.87 6.70 -22.04
CA GLU A 725 1.53 6.36 -21.55
C GLU A 725 0.44 6.97 -22.44
N ALA A 726 0.58 8.24 -22.81
CA ALA A 726 -0.34 8.91 -23.73
C ALA A 726 -0.38 8.21 -25.09
N ALA A 727 0.75 7.69 -25.59
CA ALA A 727 0.79 6.92 -26.82
C ALA A 727 0.09 5.55 -26.69
N LEU A 728 0.22 4.88 -25.55
CA LEU A 728 -0.52 3.65 -25.27
C LEU A 728 -2.04 3.91 -25.27
N ILE A 729 -2.46 4.99 -24.62
CA ILE A 729 -3.88 5.41 -24.55
C ILE A 729 -4.41 5.77 -25.94
N ALA A 730 -3.67 6.56 -26.72
CA ALA A 730 -4.07 6.95 -28.06
C ALA A 730 -4.18 5.74 -29.02
N GLN A 731 -3.38 4.69 -28.83
CA GLN A 731 -3.56 3.43 -29.57
C GLN A 731 -4.88 2.75 -29.17
N GLN A 732 -5.16 2.66 -27.87
CA GLN A 732 -6.31 1.93 -27.34
C GLN A 732 -7.63 2.68 -27.59
N TYR A 733 -7.58 4.01 -27.60
CA TYR A 733 -8.72 4.93 -27.73
C TYR A 733 -8.48 5.95 -28.86
N PRO A 734 -8.40 5.51 -30.13
CA PRO A 734 -8.01 6.37 -31.25
C PRO A 734 -9.07 7.42 -31.64
N ASP A 735 -10.33 7.22 -31.22
CA ASP A 735 -11.44 8.14 -31.51
C ASP A 735 -11.59 9.25 -30.45
N GLU A 736 -10.77 9.22 -29.39
CA GLU A 736 -10.79 10.23 -28.34
C GLU A 736 -9.96 11.46 -28.70
N THR A 737 -10.36 12.61 -28.16
CA THR A 737 -9.63 13.87 -28.30
C THR A 737 -8.41 13.94 -27.38
N PRO A 738 -7.43 14.81 -27.66
CA PRO A 738 -6.30 15.05 -26.76
C PRO A 738 -6.72 15.43 -25.33
N ALA A 739 -7.83 16.16 -25.17
CA ALA A 739 -8.39 16.50 -23.86
C ALA A 739 -8.89 15.26 -23.10
N GLN A 740 -9.47 14.28 -23.81
CA GLN A 740 -9.91 13.02 -23.22
C GLN A 740 -8.73 12.10 -22.89
N TRP A 741 -7.69 12.05 -23.72
CA TRP A 741 -6.45 11.34 -23.38
C TRP A 741 -5.78 11.94 -22.14
N LYS A 742 -5.66 13.28 -22.10
CA LYS A 742 -5.21 14.01 -20.89
C LYS A 742 -6.09 13.64 -19.70
N GLN A 743 -7.42 13.69 -19.86
CA GLN A 743 -8.35 13.33 -18.79
C GLN A 743 -8.06 11.93 -18.25
N ARG A 744 -7.94 10.90 -19.11
CA ARG A 744 -7.65 9.51 -18.71
C ARG A 744 -6.45 9.42 -17.80
N ILE A 745 -5.33 10.01 -18.21
CA ILE A 745 -4.08 10.03 -17.44
C ILE A 745 -4.32 10.64 -16.07
N LEU A 746 -5.03 11.78 -16.01
CA LEU A 746 -5.28 12.46 -14.74
C LEU A 746 -6.25 11.72 -13.84
N VAL A 747 -7.33 11.14 -14.38
CA VAL A 747 -8.31 10.44 -13.55
C VAL A 747 -7.80 9.08 -13.09
N SER A 748 -6.95 8.40 -13.87
CA SER A 748 -6.34 7.11 -13.53
C SER A 748 -5.14 7.23 -12.59
N ALA A 749 -4.50 8.41 -12.55
CA ALA A 749 -3.34 8.66 -11.71
C ALA A 749 -3.59 8.30 -10.24
N ASN A 750 -2.62 7.64 -9.62
CA ASN A 750 -2.69 7.18 -8.25
C ASN A 750 -2.57 8.37 -7.29
N ARG A 751 -3.65 8.66 -6.56
CA ARG A 751 -3.72 9.77 -5.60
C ARG A 751 -4.53 9.45 -4.34
N PRO A 752 -4.24 10.13 -3.23
CA PRO A 752 -4.99 10.09 -1.98
C PRO A 752 -6.51 10.25 -2.07
N ASP A 753 -6.96 11.22 -2.85
CA ASP A 753 -8.36 11.57 -3.01
C ASP A 753 -8.61 11.93 -4.47
N SER A 754 -9.51 11.19 -5.10
CA SER A 754 -9.80 11.35 -6.52
C SER A 754 -10.26 12.76 -6.91
N ASP A 755 -10.77 13.57 -5.96
CA ASP A 755 -11.29 14.93 -6.19
C ASP A 755 -10.28 16.05 -5.85
N LEU A 756 -9.12 15.72 -5.28
CA LEU A 756 -8.13 16.71 -4.86
C LEU A 756 -6.91 16.70 -5.78
N ARG A 757 -6.50 17.91 -6.16
CA ARG A 757 -5.25 18.22 -6.87
C ARG A 757 -4.36 19.06 -5.97
N ASP A 758 -3.05 18.81 -5.98
CA ASP A 758 -2.05 19.69 -5.36
C ASP A 758 -1.03 20.23 -6.37
N ASN A 759 -0.10 21.07 -5.92
CA ASN A 759 0.91 21.71 -6.77
C ASN A 759 2.24 20.96 -6.83
N THR A 760 2.34 19.81 -6.16
CA THR A 760 3.57 19.02 -6.05
C THR A 760 3.49 17.76 -6.92
N ILE A 761 2.40 16.99 -6.85
CA ILE A 761 2.13 15.79 -7.67
C ILE A 761 0.95 15.96 -8.63
N GLY A 762 0.25 17.10 -8.59
CA GLY A 762 -0.91 17.33 -9.44
C GLY A 762 -2.08 16.43 -9.04
N TRP A 763 -2.55 15.63 -9.99
CA TRP A 763 -3.59 14.61 -9.83
C TRP A 763 -3.04 13.22 -9.49
N GLY A 764 -1.76 13.10 -9.16
CA GLY A 764 -1.17 11.86 -8.65
C GLY A 764 -0.05 11.30 -9.52
N ILE A 765 0.32 10.06 -9.23
CA ILE A 765 1.38 9.32 -9.92
C ILE A 765 0.78 8.57 -11.11
N MET A 766 1.43 8.62 -12.28
CA MET A 766 0.97 7.91 -13.48
C MET A 766 0.69 6.41 -13.21
N ASP A 767 -0.36 5.89 -13.83
CA ASP A 767 -0.75 4.47 -13.76
C ASP A 767 -1.23 4.01 -15.15
N PRO A 768 -0.29 3.59 -16.03
CA PRO A 768 -0.60 3.25 -17.41
C PRO A 768 -1.62 2.11 -17.54
N LEU A 769 -1.54 1.10 -16.65
CA LEU A 769 -2.43 -0.05 -16.72
C LEU A 769 -3.86 0.34 -16.34
N ASN A 770 -4.02 1.17 -15.30
CA ASN A 770 -5.32 1.74 -14.96
C ASN A 770 -5.83 2.65 -16.09
N ALA A 771 -4.98 3.50 -16.67
CA ALA A 771 -5.37 4.40 -17.76
C ALA A 771 -5.91 3.67 -19.00
N LEU A 772 -5.35 2.50 -19.32
CA LEU A 772 -5.79 1.66 -20.44
C LEU A 772 -7.08 0.90 -20.17
N THR A 773 -7.33 0.50 -18.92
CA THR A 773 -8.46 -0.37 -18.56
C THR A 773 -9.68 0.41 -18.02
N LEU A 774 -9.47 1.65 -17.61
CA LEU A 774 -10.50 2.55 -17.11
C LEU A 774 -11.51 2.91 -18.21
N SER A 775 -12.80 2.95 -17.86
CA SER A 775 -13.85 3.49 -18.72
C SER A 775 -14.15 4.94 -18.32
N LEU A 776 -14.00 5.89 -19.24
CA LEU A 776 -14.42 7.28 -19.02
C LEU A 776 -15.96 7.34 -18.97
N SER A 777 -16.50 7.94 -17.91
CA SER A 777 -17.92 8.21 -17.75
C SER A 777 -18.15 9.55 -17.07
N ASP A 778 -19.33 10.14 -17.24
CA ASP A 778 -19.68 11.44 -16.63
C ASP A 778 -19.66 11.42 -15.09
N GLY A 779 -19.70 10.23 -14.48
CA GLY A 779 -19.64 10.03 -13.03
C GLY A 779 -18.23 9.75 -12.48
N ILE A 780 -17.19 9.77 -13.32
CA ILE A 780 -15.82 9.51 -12.88
C ILE A 780 -15.28 10.65 -12.00
N ARG A 781 -14.62 10.30 -10.90
CA ARG A 781 -14.05 11.29 -9.97
C ARG A 781 -12.72 11.83 -10.49
N GLY A 782 -12.53 13.14 -10.39
CA GLY A 782 -11.32 13.84 -10.86
C GLY A 782 -11.64 14.92 -11.89
N PRO A 783 -10.64 15.37 -12.67
CA PRO A 783 -10.83 16.42 -13.66
C PRO A 783 -11.66 15.90 -14.84
N HIS A 784 -12.48 16.78 -15.40
CA HIS A 784 -13.17 16.54 -16.67
C HIS A 784 -12.33 17.03 -17.85
N ALA A 785 -12.66 16.56 -19.06
CA ALA A 785 -11.98 17.00 -20.29
C ALA A 785 -12.07 18.52 -20.52
N ASP A 786 -13.07 19.20 -19.96
CA ASP A 786 -13.21 20.67 -20.00
C ASP A 786 -12.54 21.40 -18.83
N GLY A 787 -11.86 20.66 -17.93
CA GLY A 787 -11.21 21.18 -16.73
C GLY A 787 -12.15 21.40 -15.54
N THR A 788 -13.44 21.03 -15.62
CA THR A 788 -14.40 21.15 -14.52
C THR A 788 -14.42 19.92 -13.61
N VAL A 789 -14.94 20.05 -12.37
CA VAL A 789 -15.13 18.95 -11.40
C VAL A 789 -16.61 18.86 -11.04
N PRO A 790 -17.33 17.78 -11.40
CA PRO A 790 -18.77 17.66 -11.19
C PRO A 790 -19.13 17.02 -9.85
N VAL A 791 -20.34 17.37 -9.42
CA VAL A 791 -21.01 16.88 -8.22
C VAL A 791 -21.81 15.62 -8.57
N ARG A 792 -21.53 14.52 -7.83
CA ARG A 792 -22.16 13.17 -7.83
C ARG A 792 -23.51 12.98 -8.55
N GLN A 793 -23.59 11.90 -9.35
CA GLN A 793 -24.66 10.87 -9.33
C GLN A 793 -24.10 9.45 -9.70
N HIS A 794 -24.59 8.39 -9.05
CA HIS A 794 -24.16 6.98 -9.21
C HIS A 794 -24.92 6.24 -10.33
N ALA A 795 -24.23 5.36 -11.09
CA ALA A 795 -24.77 4.12 -11.68
C ALA A 795 -23.67 3.16 -12.19
N GLU A 796 -23.93 1.84 -12.11
CA GLU A 796 -23.08 0.65 -12.37
C GLU A 796 -23.04 0.16 -13.86
N ASP A 797 -22.04 -0.71 -14.18
CA ASP A 797 -21.98 -1.96 -15.04
C ASP A 797 -20.76 -2.00 -16.01
N ALA A 798 -20.16 -3.11 -16.51
CA ALA A 798 -19.64 -4.42 -16.05
C ALA A 798 -18.74 -5.02 -17.18
N GLY A 799 -17.81 -5.96 -16.87
CA GLY A 799 -17.03 -6.75 -17.86
C GLY A 799 -16.32 -7.98 -17.24
N HIS A 800 -16.37 -9.16 -17.89
CA HIS A 800 -16.29 -10.51 -17.28
C HIS A 800 -14.89 -11.08 -16.95
N THR A 801 -14.70 -11.46 -15.69
CA THR A 801 -13.75 -12.47 -15.15
C THR A 801 -14.56 -13.73 -14.78
N LEU A 802 -13.94 -14.92 -14.64
CA LEU A 802 -14.64 -16.10 -14.08
C LEU A 802 -15.08 -15.80 -12.64
N VAL A 803 -16.33 -15.36 -12.49
CA VAL A 803 -17.01 -15.12 -11.22
C VAL A 803 -18.09 -16.20 -11.11
N LEU A 804 -17.94 -17.09 -10.13
CA LEU A 804 -18.95 -18.08 -9.79
C LEU A 804 -20.22 -17.32 -9.34
N HIS A 805 -21.30 -17.42 -10.11
CA HIS A 805 -22.57 -16.76 -9.81
C HIS A 805 -23.39 -17.60 -8.83
N ALA A 806 -24.01 -16.94 -7.86
CA ALA A 806 -24.96 -17.57 -6.95
C ALA A 806 -26.18 -18.09 -7.73
N HIS A 807 -26.42 -19.39 -7.68
CA HIS A 807 -27.65 -19.98 -8.20
C HIS A 807 -28.79 -19.63 -7.24
N HIS A 808 -29.81 -18.93 -7.72
CA HIS A 808 -31.05 -18.77 -6.98
C HIS A 808 -31.77 -20.14 -6.99
N ASP A 809 -31.77 -20.82 -5.85
CA ASP A 809 -32.37 -22.15 -5.70
C ASP A 809 -33.90 -22.02 -5.68
N THR A 810 -34.53 -22.11 -6.87
CA THR A 810 -35.99 -22.15 -7.02
C THR A 810 -36.62 -23.44 -6.45
N ASP A 811 -35.82 -24.42 -6.00
CA ASP A 811 -36.31 -25.72 -5.54
C ASP A 811 -36.40 -25.86 -4.02
N ALA A 812 -36.01 -24.83 -3.25
CA ALA A 812 -36.15 -24.84 -1.79
C ALA A 812 -37.61 -25.03 -1.34
N GLY A 813 -38.58 -24.51 -2.09
CA GLY A 813 -40.01 -24.69 -1.81
C GLY A 813 -40.52 -26.12 -2.05
N ILE A 814 -39.94 -26.83 -3.01
CA ILE A 814 -40.37 -28.19 -3.38
C ILE A 814 -39.78 -29.23 -2.42
N ARG A 815 -38.53 -29.05 -1.97
CA ARG A 815 -37.88 -29.93 -0.99
C ARG A 815 -38.53 -29.86 0.39
N LEU A 816 -39.01 -28.69 0.81
CA LEU A 816 -39.76 -28.53 2.06
C LEU A 816 -41.12 -29.25 2.00
N PHE A 817 -41.82 -29.20 0.87
CA PHE A 817 -43.10 -29.91 0.67
C PHE A 817 -42.93 -31.44 0.62
N ALA A 818 -41.87 -31.94 -0.02
CA ALA A 818 -41.57 -33.37 -0.05
C ALA A 818 -41.20 -33.91 1.34
N GLY A 819 -40.45 -33.15 2.15
CA GLY A 819 -40.12 -33.50 3.53
C GLY A 819 -41.36 -33.59 4.42
N ILE A 820 -42.27 -32.62 4.33
CA ILE A 820 -43.53 -32.61 5.10
C ILE A 820 -44.43 -33.80 4.70
N ILE A 821 -44.56 -34.11 3.40
CA ILE A 821 -45.34 -35.26 2.94
C ILE A 821 -44.75 -36.57 3.45
N THR A 822 -43.42 -36.71 3.46
CA THR A 822 -42.75 -37.93 3.95
C THR A 822 -42.95 -38.11 5.45
N ILE A 823 -42.90 -37.03 6.24
CA ILE A 823 -43.20 -37.07 7.67
C ILE A 823 -44.66 -37.44 7.92
N ILE A 824 -45.61 -36.88 7.16
CA ILE A 824 -47.04 -37.22 7.27
C ILE A 824 -47.27 -38.70 6.95
N VAL A 825 -46.67 -39.22 5.88
CA VAL A 825 -46.77 -40.64 5.51
C VAL A 825 -46.17 -41.54 6.60
N CYS A 826 -45.00 -41.19 7.15
CA CYS A 826 -44.40 -41.93 8.25
C CYS A 826 -45.26 -41.90 9.52
N CYS A 827 -45.88 -40.76 9.86
CA CYS A 827 -46.82 -40.65 10.98
C CYS A 827 -48.08 -41.48 10.76
N VAL A 828 -48.66 -41.48 9.56
CA VAL A 828 -49.82 -42.31 9.20
C VAL A 828 -49.47 -43.79 9.28
N CYS A 829 -48.30 -44.21 8.78
CA CYS A 829 -47.82 -45.59 8.89
C CYS A 829 -47.57 -46.00 10.35
N ALA A 830 -47.00 -45.12 11.18
CA ALA A 830 -46.80 -45.39 12.61
C ALA A 830 -48.12 -45.50 13.37
N VAL A 831 -49.11 -44.65 13.07
CA VAL A 831 -50.46 -44.71 13.66
C VAL A 831 -51.19 -45.97 13.19
N ALA A 832 -51.10 -46.33 11.90
CA ALA A 832 -51.68 -47.56 11.37
C ALA A 832 -51.05 -48.81 12.01
N TRP A 833 -49.74 -48.79 12.26
CA TRP A 833 -49.04 -49.87 12.95
C TRP A 833 -49.45 -49.96 14.43
N LEU A 834 -49.57 -48.84 15.13
CA LEU A 834 -50.06 -48.78 16.52
C LEU A 834 -51.54 -49.23 16.63
N LEU A 835 -52.38 -48.91 15.65
CA LEU A 835 -53.76 -49.39 15.58
C LEU A 835 -53.84 -50.89 15.27
N ALA A 836 -52.94 -51.41 14.44
CA ALA A 836 -52.82 -52.85 14.18
C ALA A 836 -52.33 -53.62 15.43
N LEU A 837 -51.43 -53.03 16.22
CA LEU A 837 -50.99 -53.57 17.51
C LEU A 837 -52.12 -53.53 18.55
N ARG A 838 -52.95 -52.48 18.58
CA ARG A 838 -54.16 -52.42 19.42
C ARG A 838 -55.23 -53.43 19.02
N ARG A 839 -55.44 -53.68 17.73
CA ARG A 839 -56.40 -54.70 17.26
C ARG A 839 -55.97 -56.13 17.59
N ARG A 840 -54.67 -56.40 17.77
CA ARG A 840 -54.14 -57.67 18.27
C ARG A 840 -54.25 -57.83 19.79
N ALA A 841 -54.65 -56.80 20.53
CA ALA A 841 -54.72 -56.77 21.99
C ALA A 841 -56.16 -56.72 22.56
N ILE A 842 -57.19 -56.98 21.76
CA ILE A 842 -58.58 -57.12 22.25
C ILE A 842 -58.93 -58.62 22.33
N PRO A 843 -59.10 -59.20 23.53
CA PRO A 843 -59.43 -60.62 23.71
C PRO A 843 -60.90 -60.92 23.34
N GLN A 844 -61.13 -62.06 22.68
CA GLN A 844 -62.45 -62.64 22.53
C GLN A 844 -63.04 -62.93 23.92
N ARG A 845 -64.21 -62.36 24.21
CA ARG A 845 -64.98 -62.67 25.41
C ARG A 845 -65.82 -63.93 25.14
N GLU A 846 -65.54 -64.98 25.90
CA GLU A 846 -66.34 -66.20 25.98
C GLU A 846 -67.79 -65.88 26.36
N ILE A 847 -68.72 -66.48 25.60
CA ILE A 847 -70.12 -66.61 25.96
C ILE A 847 -70.21 -67.79 26.94
N VAL A 848 -70.52 -67.49 28.21
CA VAL A 848 -70.84 -68.48 29.24
C VAL A 848 -72.29 -68.92 29.08
N ALA A 849 -72.52 -70.22 28.91
CA ALA A 849 -73.83 -70.85 29.04
C ALA A 849 -74.09 -71.24 30.51
N PRO A 850 -75.30 -71.02 31.08
CA PRO A 850 -75.69 -71.63 32.33
C PRO A 850 -76.30 -73.03 32.12
N THR A 851 -75.84 -73.98 32.91
CA THR A 851 -76.35 -75.34 33.08
C THR A 851 -77.61 -75.40 33.96
N ARG A 852 -78.55 -76.31 33.62
CA ARG A 852 -79.51 -77.04 34.49
C ARG A 852 -80.59 -76.19 35.20
N GLU A 853 -81.80 -76.65 35.50
CA GLU A 853 -82.38 -77.99 35.64
C GLU A 853 -83.93 -77.86 35.71
N GLU A 854 -84.60 -78.92 35.28
CA GLU A 854 -85.83 -79.51 35.84
C GLU A 854 -87.23 -78.86 35.76
N SER A 855 -88.13 -79.82 35.57
CA SER A 855 -89.57 -79.80 35.35
C SER A 855 -90.41 -79.25 36.51
N ARG A 856 -91.41 -78.43 36.17
CA ARG A 856 -92.81 -78.68 36.49
C ARG A 856 -93.74 -77.87 35.60
#